data_AF-A0A9D9SBQ4-F1
#
_entry.id   AF-A0A9D9SBQ4-F1
#
_cell.length_a   1.000
_cell.length_b   1.000
_cell.length_c   1.000
_cell.angle_alpha   90.00
_cell.angle_beta   90.00
_cell.angle_gamma   90.00
#
_symmetry.space_group_name_H-M   'P 1'
#
loop_
_entity.id
_entity.type
_entity.pdbx_description
1 polymer ?
#
loop_
_entity_poly.entity_id
_entity_poly.type
_entity_poly.pdbx_seq_one_letter_code
_entity_poly.pdbx_strand_id
1 'polypeptide(L)'
;MRDIPVGNGNLLVTFDDKYQIRDVYFPHVGQENHSEGFPFRFGVWVDGAFSWIHDDLWQRTLKYLPDTLVTDVTLRNNSLGLEVVCNDTVVSRESIFLRRVRVTDLSGSNRDIRLFLHHDFRIYENKVGDTAFYDPETLSLIHYKKHRYFLINTEPHFDQFATGRKAFRNTEGTWRDAEDGDLHGGAITEGSVDSTIGINCPCDENGNFEFYYWIAAGTSHKHVAESNRNVLRNGPAEYLDESINYWRNWLRSSEIEYSGLSSEVQDLYRRSLLIVRTQTDHAGAIIAANDHDVTDRATDHYSYLWPRDGAFVANAMDEAGFPDISSPFFSLCQRIVHERGYFLQKYNPDGSVGSGWHSYWDKYERRPMYPIQEDETALVIWALWEHYSKHPGSSDFHELYRHLILKCADFMLAFRDPAAKLPSPSWNLWEDRRGVHTFTCSTVVAGLRAAANFARVYGDGERAVNYDTAASDMVDAMITHLYSRENGRFLRGLLSNGDGSMTPDTTVDASLFGVFYFGCFDAKDEMAAGTMQAIEKSLTNGPIPGGVARFQNDGYMRESDSVVGNTWIICTLWLAEYYIAIAEVPDDLIRARDLIDIVVAMALPSGVLAEQIEPISGRTASVSPLTWSHSTFIGTVLNYQKRSRILANKA
;
A
#
# COMPACT_ATOMS: atom_id res chain seq x y z
N MET A 1 4.99 3.91 11.11
CA MET A 1 5.53 4.09 9.74
C MET A 1 6.40 2.92 9.36
N ARG A 2 6.29 2.46 8.11
CA ARG A 2 7.09 1.36 7.56
C ARG A 2 7.89 1.82 6.34
N ASP A 3 9.21 1.81 6.48
CA ASP A 3 10.11 2.47 5.52
C ASP A 3 10.54 1.55 4.38
N ILE A 4 10.71 0.25 4.64
CA ILE A 4 11.26 -0.72 3.68
C ILE A 4 10.51 -2.07 3.69
N PRO A 5 9.21 -2.13 3.35
CA PRO A 5 8.47 -3.39 3.27
C PRO A 5 9.04 -4.35 2.21
N VAL A 6 9.14 -5.64 2.53
CA VAL A 6 9.49 -6.71 1.58
C VAL A 6 8.41 -7.79 1.60
N GLY A 7 7.96 -8.23 0.43
CA GLY A 7 6.89 -9.22 0.34
C GLY A 7 6.70 -9.80 -1.06
N ASN A 8 5.98 -10.92 -1.11
CA ASN A 8 5.74 -11.68 -2.35
C ASN A 8 4.27 -12.06 -2.57
N GLY A 9 3.33 -11.47 -1.82
CA GLY A 9 1.90 -11.79 -1.91
C GLY A 9 1.41 -12.93 -1.02
N ASN A 10 2.32 -13.62 -0.31
CA ASN A 10 1.97 -14.62 0.72
C ASN A 10 2.58 -14.28 2.08
N LEU A 11 3.80 -13.73 2.07
CA LEU A 11 4.50 -13.24 3.24
C LEU A 11 4.86 -11.77 3.00
N LEU A 12 4.64 -10.94 4.02
CA LEU A 12 5.03 -9.54 4.05
C LEU A 12 5.72 -9.26 5.39
N VAL A 13 6.91 -8.67 5.32
CA VAL A 13 7.71 -8.24 6.48
C VAL A 13 7.97 -6.74 6.35
N THR A 14 7.71 -5.98 7.41
CA THR A 14 7.89 -4.52 7.42
C THR A 14 8.84 -4.07 8.52
N PHE A 15 9.54 -2.96 8.27
CA PHE A 15 10.51 -2.38 9.18
C PHE A 15 10.17 -0.94 9.50
N ASP A 16 10.45 -0.51 10.74
CA ASP A 16 10.45 0.92 11.10
C ASP A 16 11.73 1.64 10.64
N ASP A 17 11.77 2.94 10.93
CA ASP A 17 12.92 3.84 10.71
C ASP A 17 14.16 3.46 11.53
N LYS A 18 14.00 2.59 12.54
CA LYS A 18 15.07 2.05 13.38
C LYS A 18 15.56 0.68 12.91
N TYR A 19 15.06 0.20 11.76
CA TYR A 19 15.40 -1.08 11.14
C TYR A 19 15.04 -2.31 12.02
N GLN A 20 13.98 -2.19 12.81
CA GLN A 20 13.39 -3.31 13.54
C GLN A 20 12.28 -3.93 12.69
N ILE A 21 12.16 -5.27 12.65
CA ILE A 21 10.94 -5.87 12.06
C ILE A 21 9.79 -5.52 13.00
N ARG A 22 8.75 -4.94 12.42
CA ARG A 22 7.56 -4.48 13.15
C ARG A 22 6.33 -5.29 12.82
N ASP A 23 6.13 -5.66 11.55
CA ASP A 23 4.99 -6.47 11.13
C ASP A 23 5.42 -7.68 10.31
N VAL A 24 4.75 -8.81 10.57
CA VAL A 24 4.93 -10.07 9.85
C VAL A 24 3.56 -10.64 9.50
N TYR A 25 3.10 -10.46 8.26
CA TYR A 25 1.79 -10.93 7.81
C TYR A 25 1.90 -12.24 7.02
N PHE A 26 1.10 -13.24 7.40
CA PHE A 26 1.03 -14.54 6.75
C PHE A 26 -0.28 -15.26 7.15
N PRO A 27 -0.97 -15.98 6.25
CA PRO A 27 -0.63 -16.27 4.87
C PRO A 27 -1.13 -15.22 3.87
N HIS A 28 -1.86 -14.20 4.35
CA HIS A 28 -2.35 -13.12 3.52
C HIS A 28 -1.61 -11.82 3.81
N VAL A 29 -1.30 -11.07 2.77
CA VAL A 29 -0.71 -9.72 2.90
C VAL A 29 -1.72 -8.81 3.60
N GLY A 30 -1.36 -8.33 4.80
CA GLY A 30 -2.18 -7.42 5.58
C GLY A 30 -3.17 -8.09 6.55
N GLN A 31 -3.22 -9.43 6.63
CA GLN A 31 -4.06 -10.15 7.59
C GLN A 31 -3.21 -11.05 8.48
N GLU A 32 -3.59 -11.17 9.76
CA GLU A 32 -2.86 -11.92 10.79
C GLU A 32 -1.43 -11.37 10.99
N ASN A 33 -1.30 -10.21 11.66
CA ASN A 33 0.02 -9.68 12.03
C ASN A 33 0.66 -10.50 13.16
N HIS A 34 1.64 -11.33 12.83
CA HIS A 34 2.30 -12.25 13.77
C HIS A 34 3.33 -11.62 14.70
N SER A 35 3.47 -10.29 14.71
CA SER A 35 4.21 -9.54 15.72
C SER A 35 3.32 -8.62 16.55
N GLU A 36 2.08 -8.35 16.12
CA GLU A 36 1.19 -7.34 16.74
C GLU A 36 1.90 -5.97 16.88
N GLY A 37 2.75 -5.62 15.91
CA GLY A 37 3.57 -4.41 15.96
C GLY A 37 4.73 -4.45 16.96
N PHE A 38 4.96 -5.52 17.72
CA PHE A 38 6.08 -5.56 18.67
C PHE A 38 7.43 -5.77 17.95
N PRO A 39 8.52 -5.12 18.41
CA PRO A 39 9.76 -5.09 17.67
C PRO A 39 10.54 -6.39 17.81
N PHE A 40 10.96 -6.92 16.68
CA PHE A 40 12.05 -7.88 16.61
C PHE A 40 13.35 -7.08 16.69
N ARG A 41 14.20 -7.41 17.65
CA ARG A 41 15.37 -6.60 18.00
C ARG A 41 16.62 -7.19 17.36
N PHE A 42 17.56 -6.32 17.03
CA PHE A 42 18.85 -6.70 16.49
C PHE A 42 19.93 -6.04 17.36
N GLY A 43 20.67 -6.88 18.09
CA GLY A 43 21.70 -6.49 19.05
C GLY A 43 23.10 -6.79 18.54
N VAL A 44 24.06 -6.02 19.02
CA VAL A 44 25.47 -6.13 18.66
C VAL A 44 26.31 -6.11 19.93
N TRP A 45 27.17 -7.10 20.10
CA TRP A 45 28.20 -7.15 21.13
C TRP A 45 29.57 -7.03 20.49
N VAL A 46 30.44 -6.18 21.05
CA VAL A 46 31.84 -6.04 20.65
C VAL A 46 32.71 -5.83 21.89
N ASP A 47 33.63 -6.76 22.16
CA ASP A 47 34.64 -6.69 23.24
C ASP A 47 34.13 -6.24 24.62
N GLY A 48 33.03 -6.82 25.10
CA GLY A 48 32.50 -6.47 26.42
C GLY A 48 31.48 -5.32 26.41
N ALA A 49 31.19 -4.73 25.25
CA ALA A 49 30.18 -3.68 25.09
C ALA A 49 29.02 -4.16 24.22
N PHE A 50 27.80 -3.86 24.66
CA PHE A 50 26.57 -4.17 23.93
C PHE A 50 25.88 -2.90 23.42
N SER A 51 25.24 -2.96 22.26
CA SER A 51 24.32 -1.92 21.77
C SER A 51 23.23 -2.51 20.90
N TRP A 52 22.02 -1.93 21.00
CA TRP A 52 20.96 -2.25 20.06
C TRP A 52 21.04 -1.36 18.83
N ILE A 53 20.76 -1.92 17.64
CA ILE A 53 20.80 -1.14 16.40
C ILE A 53 19.79 0.01 16.37
N HIS A 54 18.79 0.04 17.26
CA HIS A 54 17.76 1.05 17.35
C HIS A 54 18.16 2.25 18.25
N ASP A 55 19.34 2.19 18.88
CA ASP A 55 19.90 3.26 19.71
C ASP A 55 20.44 4.42 18.85
N ASP A 56 20.35 5.66 19.32
CA ASP A 56 20.77 6.86 18.56
C ASP A 56 22.26 6.91 18.19
N LEU A 57 23.08 6.02 18.76
CA LEU A 57 24.50 5.85 18.41
C LEU A 57 24.72 5.25 17.02
N TRP A 58 23.70 4.63 16.43
CA TRP A 58 23.77 4.02 15.10
C TRP A 58 23.33 4.98 14.01
N GLN A 59 24.20 5.19 13.02
CA GLN A 59 23.84 5.82 11.76
C GLN A 59 23.20 4.76 10.86
N ARG A 60 22.00 5.06 10.33
CA ARG A 60 21.22 4.12 9.52
C ARG A 60 20.92 4.72 8.16
N THR A 61 21.16 3.93 7.11
CA THR A 61 20.70 4.23 5.76
C THR A 61 19.80 3.08 5.32
N LEU A 62 18.50 3.34 5.17
CA LEU A 62 17.49 2.35 4.81
C LEU A 62 17.13 2.52 3.34
N LYS A 63 17.68 1.67 2.49
CA LYS A 63 17.44 1.69 1.05
C LYS A 63 17.13 0.29 0.55
N TYR A 64 17.02 0.18 -0.77
CA TYR A 64 16.95 -1.09 -1.48
C TYR A 64 18.06 -1.13 -2.53
N LEU A 65 18.47 -2.34 -2.90
CA LEU A 65 19.25 -2.53 -4.11
C LEU A 65 18.44 -2.03 -5.32
N PRO A 66 19.09 -1.37 -6.30
CA PRO A 66 18.42 -0.84 -7.48
C PRO A 66 17.57 -1.89 -8.18
N ASP A 67 16.33 -1.50 -8.52
CA ASP A 67 15.36 -2.31 -9.27
C ASP A 67 15.02 -3.67 -8.62
N THR A 68 14.99 -3.71 -7.28
CA THR A 68 14.60 -4.92 -6.52
C THR A 68 13.78 -4.62 -5.26
N LEU A 69 13.04 -5.63 -4.78
CA LEU A 69 12.58 -5.73 -3.38
C LEU A 69 13.59 -6.49 -2.52
N VAL A 70 14.85 -6.09 -2.62
CA VAL A 70 15.92 -6.51 -1.73
C VAL A 70 16.45 -5.25 -1.05
N THR A 71 16.42 -5.19 0.27
CA THR A 71 16.91 -4.02 1.00
C THR A 71 18.42 -3.87 0.82
N ASP A 72 18.92 -2.67 1.03
CA ASP A 72 20.35 -2.36 1.11
C ASP A 72 20.53 -1.41 2.30
N VAL A 73 20.65 -2.01 3.48
CA VAL A 73 20.68 -1.29 4.75
C VAL A 73 22.10 -1.22 5.27
N THR A 74 22.58 -0.01 5.53
CA THR A 74 23.87 0.23 6.17
C THR A 74 23.66 0.72 7.59
N LEU A 75 24.26 0.03 8.55
CA LEU A 75 24.26 0.36 9.97
C LEU A 75 25.71 0.62 10.39
N ARG A 76 26.02 1.84 10.84
CA ARG A 76 27.37 2.19 11.26
C ARG A 76 27.38 2.70 12.69
N ASN A 77 28.29 2.15 13.50
CA ASN A 77 28.52 2.59 14.86
C ASN A 77 30.01 2.94 15.04
N ASN A 78 30.30 4.23 15.15
CA ASN A 78 31.67 4.72 15.28
C ASN A 78 32.29 4.40 16.66
N SER A 79 31.46 4.27 17.70
CA SER A 79 31.93 3.95 19.06
C SER A 79 32.36 2.49 19.19
N LEU A 80 31.64 1.56 18.54
CA LEU A 80 32.02 0.14 18.47
C LEU A 80 33.09 -0.11 17.40
N GLY A 81 33.25 0.81 16.44
CA GLY A 81 34.16 0.66 15.31
C GLY A 81 33.67 -0.39 14.32
N LEU A 82 32.35 -0.43 14.06
CA LEU A 82 31.71 -1.49 13.28
C LEU A 82 30.80 -0.90 12.19
N GLU A 83 30.78 -1.57 11.04
CA GLU A 83 29.75 -1.40 10.01
C GLU A 83 29.07 -2.74 9.73
N VAL A 84 27.74 -2.72 9.65
CA VAL A 84 26.91 -3.87 9.30
C VAL A 84 26.09 -3.52 8.08
N VAL A 85 26.22 -4.30 7.01
CA VAL A 85 25.40 -4.18 5.80
C VAL A 85 24.44 -5.35 5.74
N CYS A 86 23.14 -5.06 5.62
CA CYS A 86 22.09 -6.06 5.55
C CYS A 86 21.33 -5.97 4.23
N ASN A 87 21.02 -7.12 3.66
CA ASN A 87 20.15 -7.24 2.49
C ASN A 87 19.04 -8.24 2.81
N ASP A 88 17.82 -7.73 2.91
CA ASP A 88 16.61 -8.45 3.29
C ASP A 88 15.71 -8.65 2.08
N THR A 89 15.05 -9.80 1.99
CA THR A 89 14.00 -10.02 1.01
C THR A 89 13.01 -11.06 1.52
N VAL A 90 11.80 -11.05 0.97
CA VAL A 90 10.95 -12.25 0.97
C VAL A 90 11.21 -12.95 -0.36
N VAL A 91 11.64 -14.20 -0.28
CA VAL A 91 11.97 -15.03 -1.45
C VAL A 91 10.81 -15.02 -2.44
N SER A 92 11.11 -14.80 -3.72
CA SER A 92 10.11 -14.52 -4.76
C SER A 92 8.95 -15.53 -4.86
N ARG A 93 9.18 -16.80 -4.53
CA ARG A 93 8.22 -17.91 -4.71
C ARG A 93 7.89 -18.70 -3.45
N GLU A 94 8.52 -18.40 -2.33
CA GLU A 94 8.34 -19.14 -1.08
C GLU A 94 8.08 -18.16 0.06
N SER A 95 7.32 -18.58 1.08
CA SER A 95 7.08 -17.77 2.28
C SER A 95 8.29 -17.79 3.22
N ILE A 96 9.43 -17.31 2.71
CA ILE A 96 10.71 -17.27 3.41
C ILE A 96 11.20 -15.82 3.42
N PHE A 97 11.35 -15.26 4.61
CA PHE A 97 12.14 -14.05 4.81
C PHE A 97 13.61 -14.45 4.89
N LEU A 98 14.46 -13.81 4.10
CA LEU A 98 15.89 -14.07 4.02
C LEU A 98 16.66 -12.76 4.23
N ARG A 99 17.69 -12.80 5.07
CA ARG A 99 18.62 -11.71 5.36
C ARG A 99 20.04 -12.19 5.15
N ARG A 100 20.79 -11.47 4.32
CA ARG A 100 22.26 -11.51 4.33
C ARG A 100 22.77 -10.44 5.28
N VAL A 101 23.73 -10.77 6.13
CA VAL A 101 24.40 -9.83 7.03
C VAL A 101 25.89 -9.88 6.78
N ARG A 102 26.49 -8.73 6.49
CA ARG A 102 27.94 -8.54 6.40
C ARG A 102 28.41 -7.63 7.50
N VAL A 103 29.30 -8.13 8.34
CA VAL A 103 29.93 -7.40 9.43
C VAL A 103 31.33 -7.01 9.00
N THR A 104 31.69 -5.75 9.18
CA THR A 104 33.03 -5.22 8.88
C THR A 104 33.58 -4.52 10.12
N ASP A 105 34.73 -4.98 10.63
CA ASP A 105 35.50 -4.23 11.61
C ASP A 105 36.20 -3.03 10.94
N LEU A 106 36.07 -1.86 11.57
CA LEU A 106 36.67 -0.62 11.09
C LEU A 106 37.94 -0.24 11.85
N SER A 107 38.34 -1.04 12.85
CA SER A 107 39.48 -0.77 13.73
C SER A 107 40.80 -1.41 13.25
N GLY A 108 40.72 -2.46 12.43
CA GLY A 108 41.87 -3.23 11.94
C GLY A 108 42.47 -4.15 13.00
N SER A 109 41.66 -4.62 13.96
CA SER A 109 42.11 -5.51 15.04
C SER A 109 41.23 -6.74 15.15
N ASN A 110 41.75 -7.82 15.76
CA ASN A 110 40.93 -9.00 16.05
C ASN A 110 39.94 -8.67 17.18
N ARG A 111 38.64 -8.87 16.94
CA ARG A 111 37.56 -8.46 17.84
C ARG A 111 36.66 -9.64 18.22
N ASP A 112 36.13 -9.64 19.44
CA ASP A 112 35.02 -10.52 19.81
C ASP A 112 33.69 -9.85 19.43
N ILE A 113 33.22 -10.12 18.20
CA ILE A 113 31.96 -9.59 17.68
C ILE A 113 30.90 -10.68 17.71
N ARG A 114 29.73 -10.35 18.26
CA ARG A 114 28.56 -11.23 18.27
C ARG A 114 27.31 -10.46 17.89
N LEU A 115 26.45 -11.07 17.08
CA LEU A 115 25.16 -10.50 16.69
C LEU A 115 24.02 -11.29 17.29
N PHE A 116 22.96 -10.58 17.70
CA PHE A 116 21.78 -11.16 18.33
C PHE A 116 20.51 -10.79 17.55
N LEU A 117 19.74 -11.80 17.17
CA LEU A 117 18.47 -11.63 16.45
C LEU A 117 17.32 -12.14 17.33
N HIS A 118 16.44 -11.23 17.74
CA HIS A 118 15.33 -11.47 18.64
C HIS A 118 13.99 -11.56 17.91
N HIS A 119 13.15 -12.51 18.31
CA HIS A 119 11.87 -12.82 17.69
C HIS A 119 10.72 -12.65 18.70
N ASP A 120 9.88 -11.62 18.47
CA ASP A 120 8.72 -11.29 19.30
C ASP A 120 7.42 -11.78 18.65
N PHE A 121 7.32 -13.08 18.33
CA PHE A 121 6.10 -13.60 17.71
C PHE A 121 4.90 -13.52 18.66
N ARG A 122 3.75 -13.13 18.09
CA ARG A 122 2.43 -13.04 18.72
C ARG A 122 1.42 -13.63 17.77
N ILE A 123 1.45 -14.96 17.68
CA ILE A 123 0.84 -15.67 16.56
C ILE A 123 -0.68 -15.56 16.64
N TYR A 124 -1.33 -15.17 15.52
CA TYR A 124 -2.73 -14.74 15.47
C TYR A 124 -3.02 -13.48 16.30
N GLU A 125 -2.12 -12.49 16.26
CA GLU A 125 -2.35 -11.15 16.83
C GLU A 125 -2.64 -11.19 18.33
N ASN A 126 -2.02 -12.13 19.04
CA ASN A 126 -2.10 -12.17 20.49
C ASN A 126 -0.92 -12.96 21.08
N LYS A 127 -0.58 -12.62 22.33
CA LYS A 127 0.52 -13.23 23.08
C LYS A 127 0.19 -14.57 23.76
N VAL A 128 -1.00 -15.15 23.58
CA VAL A 128 -1.48 -16.26 24.42
C VAL A 128 -1.38 -17.60 23.70
N GLY A 129 -0.63 -18.54 24.29
CA GLY A 129 -0.61 -19.93 23.84
C GLY A 129 0.27 -20.18 22.63
N ASP A 130 1.31 -19.36 22.48
CA ASP A 130 2.39 -19.57 21.52
C ASP A 130 3.38 -20.58 22.11
N THR A 131 4.20 -21.23 21.27
CA THR A 131 5.27 -22.13 21.70
C THR A 131 6.50 -21.89 20.85
N ALA A 132 7.65 -21.71 21.49
CA ALA A 132 8.96 -21.62 20.86
C ALA A 132 9.80 -22.79 21.33
N PHE A 133 10.44 -23.52 20.41
CA PHE A 133 11.32 -24.63 20.78
C PHE A 133 12.45 -24.81 19.77
N TYR A 134 13.54 -25.42 20.22
CA TYR A 134 14.63 -25.87 19.36
C TYR A 134 14.32 -27.27 18.83
N ASP A 135 14.27 -27.40 17.51
CA ASP A 135 14.04 -28.67 16.82
C ASP A 135 15.38 -29.29 16.40
N PRO A 136 15.78 -30.44 16.99
CA PRO A 136 17.03 -31.10 16.65
C PRO A 136 17.03 -31.75 15.27
N GLU A 137 15.87 -32.01 14.65
CA GLU A 137 15.82 -32.61 13.31
C GLU A 137 16.15 -31.60 12.20
N THR A 138 15.70 -30.36 12.38
CA THR A 138 15.93 -29.26 11.43
C THR A 138 17.08 -28.34 11.83
N LEU A 139 17.63 -28.51 13.05
CA LEU A 139 18.64 -27.65 13.66
C LEU A 139 18.21 -26.18 13.59
N SER A 140 17.07 -25.88 14.20
CA SER A 140 16.44 -24.56 14.07
C SER A 140 15.56 -24.25 15.28
N LEU A 141 15.28 -22.97 15.52
CA LEU A 141 14.17 -22.58 16.39
C LEU A 141 12.86 -22.60 15.61
N ILE A 142 11.77 -23.03 16.25
CA ILE A 142 10.43 -23.02 15.66
C ILE A 142 9.46 -22.37 16.65
N HIS A 143 8.78 -21.32 16.19
CA HIS A 143 7.60 -20.76 16.86
C HIS A 143 6.34 -21.30 16.20
N TYR A 144 5.37 -21.75 16.97
CA TYR A 144 4.09 -22.20 16.41
C TYR A 144 2.88 -21.97 17.31
N LYS A 145 1.72 -21.94 16.65
CA LYS A 145 0.40 -22.00 17.27
C LYS A 145 -0.62 -22.42 16.22
N LYS A 146 -1.48 -23.38 16.58
CA LYS A 146 -2.48 -23.97 15.66
C LYS A 146 -1.87 -24.31 14.29
N HIS A 147 -2.22 -23.55 13.25
CA HIS A 147 -1.81 -23.78 11.86
C HIS A 147 -0.78 -22.75 11.37
N ARG A 148 0.01 -22.16 12.26
CA ARG A 148 1.07 -21.19 11.92
C ARG A 148 2.36 -21.64 12.56
N TYR A 149 3.39 -21.74 11.73
CA TYR A 149 4.72 -22.18 12.09
C TYR A 149 5.71 -21.20 11.48
N PHE A 150 6.69 -20.75 12.26
CA PHE A 150 7.79 -19.88 11.87
C PHE A 150 9.09 -20.55 12.30
N LEU A 151 9.84 -21.07 11.33
CA LEU A 151 11.14 -21.68 11.56
C LEU A 151 12.24 -20.64 11.34
N ILE A 152 13.18 -20.53 12.27
CA ILE A 152 14.30 -19.60 12.25
C ILE A 152 15.61 -20.37 12.22
N ASN A 153 16.48 -20.06 11.26
CA ASN A 153 17.80 -20.67 11.15
C ASN A 153 18.81 -19.76 10.44
N THR A 154 20.09 -20.11 10.49
CA THR A 154 21.19 -19.38 9.85
C THR A 154 22.20 -20.29 9.17
N GLU A 155 22.98 -19.71 8.27
CA GLU A 155 24.16 -20.34 7.67
C GLU A 155 25.35 -19.36 7.70
N PRO A 156 26.44 -19.66 8.44
CA PRO A 156 26.61 -20.80 9.35
C PRO A 156 25.54 -20.88 10.45
N HIS A 157 25.30 -22.07 10.99
CA HIS A 157 24.31 -22.28 12.05
C HIS A 157 24.66 -21.45 13.29
N PHE A 158 23.66 -20.83 13.92
CA PHE A 158 23.85 -19.97 15.08
C PHE A 158 24.52 -20.71 16.24
N ASP A 159 25.34 -19.99 17.01
CA ASP A 159 26.15 -20.58 18.09
C ASP A 159 25.36 -20.76 19.38
N GLN A 160 24.39 -19.89 19.61
CA GLN A 160 23.61 -19.85 20.84
C GLN A 160 22.15 -19.49 20.57
N PHE A 161 21.27 -19.94 21.45
CA PHE A 161 19.85 -19.62 21.38
C PHE A 161 19.23 -19.60 22.77
N ALA A 162 18.13 -18.88 22.92
CA ALA A 162 17.27 -18.93 24.09
C ALA A 162 15.80 -18.89 23.67
N THR A 163 14.95 -19.61 24.40
CA THR A 163 13.49 -19.43 24.37
C THR A 163 13.03 -19.03 25.77
N GLY A 164 12.14 -18.06 25.89
CA GLY A 164 11.75 -17.53 27.19
C GLY A 164 10.33 -16.99 27.23
N ARG A 165 9.87 -16.69 28.45
CA ARG A 165 8.58 -16.03 28.67
C ARG A 165 8.78 -14.51 28.68
N LYS A 166 8.03 -13.82 27.84
CA LYS A 166 7.96 -12.34 27.79
C LYS A 166 6.63 -11.83 28.34
N ALA A 167 6.57 -10.55 28.71
CA ALA A 167 5.35 -9.83 29.03
C ALA A 167 4.43 -10.56 30.04
N PHE A 168 5.06 -11.28 30.99
CA PHE A 168 4.41 -12.04 32.05
C PHE A 168 5.07 -11.72 33.39
N ARG A 169 4.34 -11.05 34.29
CA ARG A 169 4.89 -10.51 35.56
C ARG A 169 6.07 -9.56 35.26
N ASN A 170 7.24 -9.81 35.85
CA ASN A 170 8.43 -8.98 35.72
C ASN A 170 9.40 -9.51 34.63
N THR A 171 9.02 -10.49 33.82
CA THR A 171 9.89 -11.01 32.76
C THR A 171 9.79 -10.13 31.51
N GLU A 172 10.94 -9.60 31.08
CA GLU A 172 11.01 -8.70 29.93
C GLU A 172 11.16 -9.47 28.61
N GLY A 173 11.83 -10.63 28.63
CA GLY A 173 12.04 -11.49 27.45
C GLY A 173 13.49 -11.94 27.28
N THR A 174 13.75 -12.84 26.33
CA THR A 174 15.11 -13.32 25.98
C THR A 174 15.99 -12.26 25.34
N TRP A 175 15.43 -11.12 24.91
CA TRP A 175 16.25 -10.01 24.41
C TRP A 175 17.11 -9.38 25.50
N ARG A 176 16.66 -9.36 26.77
CA ARG A 176 17.47 -8.89 27.90
C ARG A 176 18.68 -9.77 28.17
N ASP A 177 18.53 -11.06 27.89
CA ASP A 177 19.59 -12.05 28.05
C ASP A 177 20.79 -11.71 27.17
N ALA A 178 20.54 -11.27 25.93
CA ALA A 178 21.60 -10.91 24.99
C ALA A 178 22.50 -9.72 25.43
N GLU A 179 22.06 -8.90 26.40
CA GLU A 179 22.77 -7.66 26.77
C GLU A 179 24.11 -7.91 27.48
N ASP A 180 24.36 -9.13 27.99
CA ASP A 180 25.64 -9.53 28.59
C ASP A 180 26.57 -10.34 27.66
N GLY A 181 26.14 -10.53 26.40
CA GLY A 181 26.91 -11.23 25.37
C GLY A 181 26.68 -12.74 25.32
N ASP A 182 25.95 -13.33 26.25
CA ASP A 182 25.68 -14.76 26.32
C ASP A 182 24.16 -15.03 26.45
N LEU A 183 23.69 -16.17 25.93
CA LEU A 183 22.31 -16.63 26.08
C LEU A 183 22.26 -17.82 27.02
N HIS A 184 21.46 -17.74 28.08
CA HIS A 184 21.34 -18.77 29.12
C HIS A 184 20.61 -20.05 28.65
N GLY A 185 20.06 -20.07 27.43
CA GLY A 185 19.46 -21.25 26.81
C GLY A 185 17.95 -21.37 26.97
N GLY A 186 17.46 -22.62 26.96
CA GLY A 186 16.04 -22.96 26.99
C GLY A 186 15.60 -23.61 25.68
N ALA A 187 15.35 -24.92 25.71
CA ALA A 187 15.03 -25.70 24.52
C ALA A 187 13.56 -25.59 24.11
N ILE A 188 12.67 -25.20 25.02
CA ILE A 188 11.24 -25.05 24.76
C ILE A 188 10.64 -24.08 25.77
N THR A 189 9.71 -23.25 25.33
CA THR A 189 8.87 -22.40 26.18
C THR A 189 7.51 -22.21 25.53
N GLU A 190 6.49 -22.08 26.36
CA GLU A 190 5.07 -22.00 26.03
C GLU A 190 4.39 -20.79 26.72
N GLY A 191 3.31 -20.29 26.11
CA GLY A 191 2.53 -19.17 26.62
C GLY A 191 2.78 -17.88 25.85
N SER A 192 3.27 -16.84 26.53
CA SER A 192 3.71 -15.58 25.93
C SER A 192 5.22 -15.63 25.79
N VAL A 193 5.70 -15.94 24.59
CA VAL A 193 7.08 -16.38 24.39
C VAL A 193 7.83 -15.51 23.39
N ASP A 194 9.12 -15.35 23.61
CA ASP A 194 10.09 -14.88 22.63
C ASP A 194 11.25 -15.88 22.50
N SER A 195 12.11 -15.59 21.53
CA SER A 195 13.39 -16.26 21.42
C SER A 195 14.46 -15.31 20.91
N THR A 196 15.70 -15.61 21.21
CA THR A 196 16.87 -14.92 20.67
C THR A 196 17.84 -15.97 20.14
N ILE A 197 18.48 -15.70 18.99
CA ILE A 197 19.68 -16.43 18.55
C ILE A 197 20.88 -15.50 18.61
N GLY A 198 22.07 -16.06 18.84
CA GLY A 198 23.33 -15.34 18.81
C GLY A 198 24.34 -16.03 17.90
N ILE A 199 25.10 -15.22 17.16
CA ILE A 199 26.06 -15.66 16.15
C ILE A 199 27.39 -14.97 16.41
N ASN A 200 28.46 -15.74 16.48
CA ASN A 200 29.83 -15.24 16.56
C ASN A 200 30.28 -14.82 15.16
N CYS A 201 30.85 -13.63 15.06
CA CYS A 201 31.32 -13.04 13.80
C CYS A 201 32.83 -12.89 13.85
N PRO A 202 33.62 -13.95 13.58
CA PRO A 202 35.07 -13.85 13.54
C PRO A 202 35.50 -12.93 12.41
N CYS A 203 36.04 -11.76 12.76
CA CYS A 203 36.63 -10.80 11.82
C CYS A 203 38.15 -10.78 12.04
N ASP A 204 38.92 -11.27 11.06
CA ASP A 204 40.39 -11.16 11.06
C ASP A 204 40.86 -9.69 10.93
N GLU A 205 42.17 -9.38 10.97
CA GLU A 205 42.72 -8.00 10.94
C GLU A 205 42.37 -7.15 9.69
N ASN A 206 41.65 -7.71 8.71
CA ASN A 206 40.97 -7.00 7.61
C ASN A 206 39.60 -7.65 7.26
N GLY A 207 39.08 -8.49 8.14
CA GLY A 207 38.10 -9.53 7.83
C GLY A 207 36.67 -9.00 7.90
N ASN A 208 35.95 -9.14 6.79
CA ASN A 208 34.51 -9.16 6.83
C ASN A 208 34.03 -10.55 7.27
N PHE A 209 32.90 -10.60 7.97
CA PHE A 209 32.18 -11.85 8.23
C PHE A 209 30.80 -11.76 7.59
N GLU A 210 30.44 -12.76 6.81
CA GLU A 210 29.12 -12.84 6.16
C GLU A 210 28.38 -14.09 6.64
N PHE A 211 27.11 -13.93 6.95
CA PHE A 211 26.20 -15.04 7.19
C PHE A 211 24.80 -14.73 6.64
N TYR A 212 23.99 -15.77 6.56
CA TYR A 212 22.60 -15.71 6.13
C TYR A 212 21.67 -16.13 7.26
N TYR A 213 20.53 -15.47 7.36
CA TYR A 213 19.48 -15.71 8.33
C TYR A 213 18.14 -15.83 7.60
N TRP A 214 17.29 -16.78 7.99
CA TRP A 214 15.94 -16.86 7.43
C TRP A 214 14.86 -17.21 8.44
N ILE A 215 13.65 -16.75 8.13
CA ILE A 215 12.40 -17.18 8.76
C ILE A 215 11.54 -17.84 7.68
N ALA A 216 11.29 -19.14 7.78
CA ALA A 216 10.33 -19.85 6.94
C ALA A 216 8.95 -19.87 7.62
N ALA A 217 7.95 -19.26 6.99
CA ALA A 217 6.57 -19.25 7.45
C ALA A 217 5.76 -20.35 6.74
N GLY A 218 4.99 -21.12 7.51
CA GLY A 218 4.22 -22.23 6.98
C GLY A 218 3.04 -22.62 7.86
N THR A 219 2.22 -23.53 7.34
CA THR A 219 0.97 -23.97 8.00
C THR A 219 1.10 -25.28 8.77
N SER A 220 2.27 -25.90 8.73
CA SER A 220 2.61 -27.11 9.48
C SER A 220 4.12 -27.19 9.72
N HIS A 221 4.52 -27.95 10.73
CA HIS A 221 5.93 -28.28 10.98
C HIS A 221 6.62 -28.87 9.75
N LYS A 222 5.97 -29.84 9.08
CA LYS A 222 6.49 -30.47 7.85
C LYS A 222 6.81 -29.43 6.76
N HIS A 223 5.91 -28.47 6.54
CA HIS A 223 6.11 -27.43 5.52
C HIS A 223 7.35 -26.59 5.82
N VAL A 224 7.46 -26.03 7.03
CA VAL A 224 8.63 -25.19 7.37
C VAL A 224 9.94 -25.99 7.39
N ALA A 225 9.90 -27.26 7.79
CA ALA A 225 11.05 -28.17 7.73
C ALA A 225 11.50 -28.47 6.28
N GLU A 226 10.56 -28.60 5.34
CA GLU A 226 10.85 -28.75 3.91
C GLU A 226 11.47 -27.48 3.33
N SER A 227 10.92 -26.30 3.63
CA SER A 227 11.50 -25.01 3.23
C SER A 227 12.93 -24.82 3.75
N ASN A 228 13.16 -25.08 5.05
CA ASN A 228 14.51 -25.01 5.65
C ASN A 228 15.51 -25.92 4.94
N ARG A 229 15.11 -27.18 4.66
CA ARG A 229 15.94 -28.13 3.95
C ARG A 229 16.23 -27.70 2.51
N ASN A 230 15.29 -27.04 1.83
CA ASN A 230 15.53 -26.51 0.49
C ASN A 230 16.54 -25.35 0.50
N VAL A 231 16.42 -24.43 1.46
CA VAL A 231 17.38 -23.33 1.66
C VAL A 231 18.79 -23.89 1.89
N LEU A 232 18.95 -24.81 2.84
CA LEU A 232 20.25 -25.44 3.14
C LEU A 232 20.81 -26.25 1.97
N ARG A 233 19.95 -26.90 1.18
CA ARG A 233 20.40 -27.72 0.04
C ARG A 233 20.88 -26.86 -1.13
N ASN A 234 20.16 -25.80 -1.46
CA ASN A 234 20.44 -24.98 -2.64
C ASN A 234 21.42 -23.83 -2.30
N GLY A 235 21.50 -23.43 -1.03
CA GLY A 235 22.32 -22.33 -0.53
C GLY A 235 21.51 -21.03 -0.41
N PRO A 236 21.54 -20.35 0.75
CA PRO A 236 20.80 -19.10 0.95
C PRO A 236 21.30 -17.95 0.06
N ALA A 237 22.58 -17.93 -0.31
CA ALA A 237 23.12 -16.96 -1.27
C ALA A 237 22.44 -17.07 -2.65
N GLU A 238 22.19 -18.30 -3.13
CA GLU A 238 21.50 -18.53 -4.40
C GLU A 238 20.04 -18.03 -4.32
N TYR A 239 19.35 -18.29 -3.21
CA TYR A 239 17.99 -17.77 -2.99
C TYR A 239 17.92 -16.23 -3.04
N LEU A 240 18.94 -15.55 -2.52
CA LEU A 240 19.04 -14.09 -2.58
C LEU A 240 19.28 -13.63 -4.03
N ASP A 241 20.23 -14.23 -4.74
CA ASP A 241 20.57 -13.88 -6.12
C ASP A 241 19.42 -14.17 -7.09
N GLU A 242 18.72 -15.30 -6.92
CA GLU A 242 17.49 -15.62 -7.64
C GLU A 242 16.42 -14.55 -7.41
N SER A 243 16.25 -14.08 -6.17
CA SER A 243 15.27 -13.04 -5.83
C SER A 243 15.66 -11.68 -6.44
N ILE A 244 16.94 -11.31 -6.45
CA ILE A 244 17.45 -10.11 -7.13
C ILE A 244 17.14 -10.19 -8.64
N ASN A 245 17.45 -11.32 -9.27
CA ASN A 245 17.22 -11.52 -10.70
C ASN A 245 15.73 -11.56 -11.03
N TYR A 246 14.91 -12.17 -10.18
CA TYR A 246 13.47 -12.20 -10.31
C TYR A 246 12.88 -10.79 -10.37
N TRP A 247 13.21 -9.91 -9.41
CA TRP A 247 12.63 -8.56 -9.37
C TRP A 247 13.05 -7.69 -10.56
N ARG A 248 14.32 -7.77 -10.95
CA ARG A 248 14.81 -7.09 -12.16
C ARG A 248 14.08 -7.57 -13.41
N ASN A 249 13.87 -8.89 -13.54
CA ASN A 249 13.12 -9.45 -14.67
C ASN A 249 11.63 -9.11 -14.61
N TRP A 250 11.02 -9.06 -13.42
CA TRP A 250 9.63 -8.66 -13.25
C TRP A 250 9.41 -7.24 -13.76
N LEU A 251 10.29 -6.29 -13.37
CA LEU A 251 10.24 -4.90 -13.83
C LEU A 251 10.43 -4.71 -15.34
N ARG A 252 11.18 -5.59 -16.02
CA ARG A 252 11.37 -5.53 -17.48
C ARG A 252 10.05 -5.61 -18.26
N SER A 253 9.01 -6.20 -17.66
CA SER A 253 7.68 -6.28 -18.25
C SER A 253 7.00 -4.91 -18.40
N SER A 254 7.50 -3.89 -17.69
CA SER A 254 6.99 -2.50 -17.68
C SER A 254 8.03 -1.49 -18.18
N GLU A 255 8.97 -1.89 -19.04
CA GLU A 255 9.92 -0.92 -19.60
C GLU A 255 9.21 0.13 -20.46
N ILE A 256 9.31 1.39 -20.02
CA ILE A 256 8.80 2.56 -20.74
C ILE A 256 9.94 3.49 -21.14
N GLU A 257 9.69 4.33 -22.14
CA GLU A 257 10.56 5.47 -22.44
C GLU A 257 10.30 6.59 -21.43
N TYR A 258 11.37 7.24 -20.95
CA TYR A 258 11.30 8.29 -19.93
C TYR A 258 11.58 9.69 -20.51
N SER A 259 10.98 10.01 -21.65
CA SER A 259 11.21 11.27 -22.36
C SER A 259 10.85 12.49 -21.48
N GLY A 260 11.84 13.33 -21.19
CA GLY A 260 11.66 14.58 -20.43
C GLY A 260 11.49 14.41 -18.92
N LEU A 261 11.68 13.21 -18.35
CA LEU A 261 11.65 12.95 -16.90
C LEU A 261 13.06 12.74 -16.34
N SER A 262 13.29 13.26 -15.12
CA SER A 262 14.55 13.12 -14.38
C SER A 262 14.81 11.67 -13.96
N SER A 263 16.07 11.29 -13.72
CA SER A 263 16.44 9.95 -13.23
C SER A 263 15.69 9.54 -11.96
N GLU A 264 15.46 10.51 -11.07
CA GLU A 264 14.81 10.35 -9.79
C GLU A 264 13.32 9.96 -9.97
N VAL A 265 12.65 10.53 -10.97
CA VAL A 265 11.28 10.11 -11.36
C VAL A 265 11.29 8.67 -11.86
N GLN A 266 12.28 8.28 -12.66
CA GLN A 266 12.38 6.92 -13.21
C GLN A 266 12.63 5.89 -12.10
N ASP A 267 13.50 6.22 -11.15
CA ASP A 267 13.80 5.40 -9.98
C ASP A 267 12.56 5.24 -9.10
N LEU A 268 11.85 6.35 -8.82
CA LEU A 268 10.62 6.30 -8.03
C LEU A 268 9.48 5.56 -8.75
N TYR A 269 9.40 5.63 -10.08
CA TYR A 269 8.44 4.85 -10.87
C TYR A 269 8.68 3.35 -10.68
N ARG A 270 9.93 2.88 -10.89
CA ARG A 270 10.30 1.47 -10.69
C ARG A 270 10.12 1.02 -9.24
N ARG A 271 10.48 1.87 -8.28
CA ARG A 271 10.23 1.61 -6.85
C ARG A 271 8.74 1.49 -6.56
N SER A 272 7.89 2.36 -7.12
CA SER A 272 6.45 2.35 -6.87
C SER A 272 5.79 1.06 -7.35
N LEU A 273 6.19 0.53 -8.51
CA LEU A 273 5.72 -0.77 -9.00
C LEU A 273 6.05 -1.89 -8.00
N LEU A 274 7.28 -1.90 -7.49
CA LEU A 274 7.73 -2.86 -6.49
C LEU A 274 6.97 -2.69 -5.16
N ILE A 275 6.74 -1.47 -4.68
CA ILE A 275 5.99 -1.26 -3.44
C ILE A 275 4.54 -1.73 -3.60
N VAL A 276 3.85 -1.41 -4.70
CA VAL A 276 2.49 -1.94 -4.97
C VAL A 276 2.47 -3.47 -4.89
N ARG A 277 3.51 -4.14 -5.40
CA ARG A 277 3.62 -5.59 -5.32
C ARG A 277 3.67 -6.12 -3.88
N THR A 278 4.28 -5.38 -2.95
CA THR A 278 4.29 -5.75 -1.51
C THR A 278 2.92 -5.61 -0.84
N GLN A 279 2.03 -4.80 -1.42
CA GLN A 279 0.69 -4.49 -0.90
C GLN A 279 -0.41 -5.30 -1.60
N THR A 280 -0.03 -6.30 -2.40
CA THR A 280 -0.98 -7.14 -3.14
C THR A 280 -0.88 -8.58 -2.65
N ASP A 281 -1.99 -9.11 -2.16
CA ASP A 281 -2.17 -10.50 -1.77
C ASP A 281 -2.37 -11.42 -2.98
N HIS A 282 -1.83 -12.64 -2.92
CA HIS A 282 -1.99 -13.61 -4.00
C HIS A 282 -3.46 -14.01 -4.27
N ALA A 283 -4.36 -13.87 -3.27
CA ALA A 283 -5.78 -14.17 -3.42
C ALA A 283 -6.58 -13.00 -4.04
N GLY A 284 -5.90 -11.89 -4.33
CA GLY A 284 -6.42 -10.75 -5.10
C GLY A 284 -6.72 -9.49 -4.31
N ALA A 285 -6.54 -9.50 -2.98
CA ALA A 285 -6.71 -8.28 -2.21
C ALA A 285 -5.54 -7.32 -2.44
N ILE A 286 -5.86 -6.09 -2.84
CA ILE A 286 -4.94 -4.97 -2.88
C ILE A 286 -5.24 -4.11 -1.64
N ILE A 287 -4.35 -4.10 -0.66
CA ILE A 287 -4.59 -3.37 0.59
C ILE A 287 -4.24 -1.88 0.45
N ALA A 288 -4.90 -1.02 1.23
CA ALA A 288 -4.66 0.42 1.21
C ALA A 288 -3.26 0.78 1.77
N ALA A 289 -2.88 0.20 2.90
CA ALA A 289 -1.56 0.33 3.51
C ALA A 289 -1.29 -0.76 4.55
N ASN A 290 -0.03 -0.92 4.97
CA ASN A 290 0.42 -1.86 6.00
C ASN A 290 1.27 -1.15 7.07
N ASP A 291 0.63 -0.38 7.95
CA ASP A 291 1.28 0.29 9.08
C ASP A 291 0.52 0.01 10.39
N HIS A 292 1.02 -0.93 11.18
CA HIS A 292 0.34 -1.32 12.42
C HIS A 292 0.31 -0.22 13.47
N ASP A 293 1.22 0.78 13.41
CA ASP A 293 1.24 1.88 14.39
C ASP A 293 -0.07 2.70 14.36
N VAL A 294 -0.83 2.64 13.26
CA VAL A 294 -2.16 3.24 13.18
C VAL A 294 -3.18 2.52 14.07
N THR A 295 -3.02 1.21 14.31
CA THR A 295 -3.92 0.44 15.17
C THR A 295 -3.96 1.01 16.59
N ASP A 296 -2.80 1.36 17.13
CA ASP A 296 -2.70 1.95 18.47
C ASP A 296 -3.37 3.33 18.56
N ARG A 297 -3.36 4.09 17.46
CA ARG A 297 -3.93 5.45 17.39
C ARG A 297 -5.43 5.46 17.08
N ALA A 298 -5.87 4.64 16.13
CA ALA A 298 -7.21 4.65 15.56
C ALA A 298 -8.09 3.51 16.08
N THR A 299 -7.54 2.56 16.85
CA THR A 299 -8.20 1.31 17.26
C THR A 299 -8.70 0.46 16.08
N ASP A 300 -8.16 0.71 14.89
CA ASP A 300 -8.40 0.01 13.62
C ASP A 300 -7.17 0.18 12.73
N HIS A 301 -7.02 -0.65 11.70
CA HIS A 301 -5.84 -0.64 10.82
C HIS A 301 -6.18 -0.27 9.38
N TYR A 302 -5.14 -0.07 8.56
CA TYR A 302 -5.27 0.24 7.13
C TYR A 302 -5.06 -0.98 6.21
N SER A 303 -4.75 -2.14 6.78
CA SER A 303 -4.53 -3.40 6.05
C SER A 303 -5.82 -4.03 5.52
N TYR A 304 -6.73 -3.22 4.98
CA TYR A 304 -7.96 -3.64 4.33
C TYR A 304 -7.91 -3.36 2.83
N LEU A 305 -8.71 -4.11 2.09
CA LEU A 305 -9.12 -3.81 0.73
C LEU A 305 -10.28 -2.81 0.76
N TRP A 306 -10.01 -1.57 0.33
CA TRP A 306 -11.06 -0.68 -0.15
C TRP A 306 -11.23 -0.89 -1.66
N PRO A 307 -12.46 -1.14 -2.16
CA PRO A 307 -12.65 -1.35 -3.60
C PRO A 307 -12.21 -0.15 -4.46
N ARG A 308 -12.33 1.08 -3.93
CA ARG A 308 -11.81 2.30 -4.59
C ARG A 308 -10.31 2.23 -4.80
N ASP A 309 -9.55 2.04 -3.72
CA ASP A 309 -8.10 1.97 -3.75
C ASP A 309 -7.65 0.83 -4.67
N GLY A 310 -8.26 -0.35 -4.53
CA GLY A 310 -8.02 -1.52 -5.37
C GLY A 310 -8.27 -1.22 -6.86
N ALA A 311 -9.34 -0.50 -7.22
CA ALA A 311 -9.64 -0.16 -8.61
C ALA A 311 -8.61 0.80 -9.22
N PHE A 312 -8.18 1.84 -8.50
CA PHE A 312 -7.13 2.73 -8.99
C PHE A 312 -5.78 2.02 -9.13
N VAL A 313 -5.44 1.16 -8.16
CA VAL A 313 -4.20 0.37 -8.21
C VAL A 313 -4.24 -0.63 -9.36
N ALA A 314 -5.33 -1.37 -9.53
CA ALA A 314 -5.51 -2.31 -10.63
C ALA A 314 -5.35 -1.62 -11.99
N ASN A 315 -5.99 -0.46 -12.18
CA ASN A 315 -5.87 0.30 -13.43
C ASN A 315 -4.43 0.77 -13.69
N ALA A 316 -3.74 1.30 -12.67
CA ALA A 316 -2.35 1.75 -12.82
C ALA A 316 -1.40 0.58 -13.15
N MET A 317 -1.61 -0.58 -12.52
CA MET A 317 -0.82 -1.78 -12.80
C MET A 317 -1.12 -2.36 -14.19
N ASP A 318 -2.37 -2.28 -14.67
CA ASP A 318 -2.71 -2.62 -16.05
C ASP A 318 -2.05 -1.67 -17.07
N GLU A 319 -2.06 -0.35 -16.82
CA GLU A 319 -1.33 0.61 -17.66
C GLU A 319 0.19 0.31 -17.69
N ALA A 320 0.73 -0.18 -16.58
CA ALA A 320 2.13 -0.60 -16.47
C ALA A 320 2.42 -2.00 -17.05
N GLY A 321 1.41 -2.75 -17.50
CA GLY A 321 1.60 -4.08 -18.09
C GLY A 321 1.68 -5.24 -17.09
N PHE A 322 1.07 -5.10 -15.91
CA PHE A 322 1.00 -6.13 -14.87
C PHE A 322 -0.44 -6.64 -14.61
N PRO A 323 -1.07 -7.31 -15.59
CA PRO A 323 -2.42 -7.86 -15.42
C PRO A 323 -2.49 -9.00 -14.38
N ASP A 324 -1.35 -9.56 -13.98
CA ASP A 324 -1.23 -10.56 -12.91
C ASP A 324 -1.57 -9.98 -11.53
N ILE A 325 -1.51 -8.66 -11.37
CA ILE A 325 -1.92 -7.95 -10.15
C ILE A 325 -3.43 -7.63 -10.17
N SER A 326 -3.97 -7.21 -11.32
CA SER A 326 -5.36 -6.76 -11.45
C SER A 326 -6.37 -7.91 -11.64
N SER A 327 -6.02 -8.98 -12.36
CA SER A 327 -6.96 -10.09 -12.65
C SER A 327 -7.44 -10.81 -11.39
N PRO A 328 -6.56 -11.13 -10.40
CA PRO A 328 -7.00 -11.69 -9.13
C PRO A 328 -7.90 -10.75 -8.33
N PHE A 329 -7.68 -9.43 -8.41
CA PHE A 329 -8.53 -8.42 -7.76
C PHE A 329 -9.96 -8.45 -8.30
N PHE A 330 -10.16 -8.46 -9.62
CA PHE A 330 -11.52 -8.57 -10.18
C PHE A 330 -12.19 -9.90 -9.85
N SER A 331 -11.41 -10.98 -9.80
CA SER A 331 -11.89 -12.30 -9.34
C SER A 331 -12.34 -12.27 -7.88
N LEU A 332 -11.63 -11.54 -7.01
CA LEU A 332 -12.03 -11.32 -5.62
C LEU A 332 -13.29 -10.45 -5.55
N CYS A 333 -13.36 -9.35 -6.30
CA CYS A 333 -14.54 -8.50 -6.42
C CYS A 333 -15.80 -9.29 -6.81
N GLN A 334 -15.70 -10.22 -7.76
CA GLN A 334 -16.82 -11.10 -8.12
C GLN A 334 -17.29 -11.98 -6.96
N ARG A 335 -16.38 -12.41 -6.08
CA ARG A 335 -16.73 -13.24 -4.91
C ARG A 335 -17.37 -12.42 -3.79
N ILE A 336 -16.91 -11.19 -3.57
CA ILE A 336 -17.32 -10.37 -2.40
C ILE A 336 -18.45 -9.37 -2.71
N VAL A 337 -18.78 -9.13 -3.98
CA VAL A 337 -19.87 -8.23 -4.37
C VAL A 337 -21.16 -8.65 -3.67
N HIS A 338 -21.85 -7.69 -3.05
CA HIS A 338 -23.11 -7.95 -2.36
C HIS A 338 -24.14 -8.50 -3.36
N GLU A 339 -25.06 -9.35 -2.91
CA GLU A 339 -26.09 -9.96 -3.77
C GLU A 339 -26.95 -8.93 -4.53
N ARG A 340 -27.03 -7.72 -3.98
CA ARG A 340 -27.77 -6.56 -4.54
C ARG A 340 -26.94 -5.69 -5.50
N GLY A 341 -25.68 -6.05 -5.77
CA GLY A 341 -24.84 -5.36 -6.76
C GLY A 341 -24.08 -4.14 -6.26
N TYR A 342 -23.59 -4.14 -5.02
CA TYR A 342 -22.71 -3.09 -4.50
C TYR A 342 -21.60 -3.67 -3.64
N PHE A 343 -20.57 -2.88 -3.36
CA PHE A 343 -19.58 -3.21 -2.34
C PHE A 343 -19.89 -2.50 -1.02
N LEU A 344 -19.52 -3.17 0.08
CA LEU A 344 -19.41 -2.53 1.38
C LEU A 344 -18.09 -1.76 1.45
N GLN A 345 -18.00 -0.88 2.45
CA GLN A 345 -16.87 0.03 2.64
C GLN A 345 -15.49 -0.62 2.46
N LYS A 346 -15.24 -1.74 3.14
CA LYS A 346 -13.92 -2.40 3.10
C LYS A 346 -13.97 -3.86 3.52
N TYR A 347 -12.94 -4.60 3.14
CA TYR A 347 -12.82 -6.05 3.32
C TYR A 347 -11.44 -6.42 3.85
N ASN A 348 -11.35 -7.50 4.61
CA ASN A 348 -10.08 -8.13 4.93
C ASN A 348 -9.46 -8.75 3.67
N PRO A 349 -8.14 -9.02 3.66
CA PRO A 349 -7.47 -9.67 2.54
C PRO A 349 -8.08 -11.01 2.08
N ASP A 350 -8.65 -11.79 2.98
CA ASP A 350 -9.40 -13.03 2.66
C ASP A 350 -10.78 -12.80 2.02
N GLY A 351 -11.23 -11.54 1.90
CA GLY A 351 -12.53 -11.16 1.35
C GLY A 351 -13.68 -11.10 2.35
N SER A 352 -13.43 -11.40 3.63
CA SER A 352 -14.42 -11.18 4.70
C SER A 352 -14.63 -9.67 4.94
N VAL A 353 -15.78 -9.30 5.50
CA VAL A 353 -16.11 -7.88 5.74
C VAL A 353 -15.19 -7.29 6.81
N GLY A 354 -14.58 -6.14 6.51
CA GLY A 354 -13.74 -5.39 7.44
C GLY A 354 -14.53 -4.49 8.39
N SER A 355 -13.86 -3.88 9.36
CA SER A 355 -14.48 -3.00 10.36
C SER A 355 -14.96 -1.67 9.75
N GLY A 356 -16.24 -1.54 9.38
CA GLY A 356 -16.77 -0.29 8.79
C GLY A 356 -17.56 0.60 9.76
N TRP A 357 -17.73 1.88 9.41
CA TRP A 357 -18.55 2.84 10.17
C TRP A 357 -19.79 3.35 9.42
N HIS A 358 -20.03 2.85 8.20
CA HIS A 358 -21.24 3.19 7.45
C HIS A 358 -22.47 2.43 7.99
N SER A 359 -23.51 3.17 8.31
CA SER A 359 -24.71 2.62 8.97
C SER A 359 -25.68 1.98 7.97
N TYR A 360 -26.26 0.84 8.36
CA TYR A 360 -27.40 0.23 7.66
C TYR A 360 -28.75 0.89 8.01
N TRP A 361 -28.75 1.82 8.97
CA TRP A 361 -29.96 2.44 9.52
C TRP A 361 -29.82 3.95 9.58
N ASP A 362 -30.80 4.64 9.00
CA ASP A 362 -30.94 6.08 9.20
C ASP A 362 -31.66 6.32 10.54
N LYS A 363 -30.96 6.89 11.51
CA LYS A 363 -31.52 7.15 12.85
C LYS A 363 -32.54 8.29 12.87
N TYR A 364 -32.47 9.21 11.91
CA TYR A 364 -33.35 10.38 11.83
C TYR A 364 -34.64 10.00 11.09
N GLU A 365 -34.51 9.38 9.92
CA GLU A 365 -35.63 8.96 9.10
C GLU A 365 -36.24 7.60 9.52
N ARG A 366 -35.56 6.87 10.42
CA ARG A 366 -35.98 5.57 10.97
C ARG A 366 -36.29 4.54 9.88
N ARG A 367 -35.37 4.39 8.92
CA ARG A 367 -35.50 3.45 7.81
C ARG A 367 -34.17 2.79 7.43
N PRO A 368 -34.19 1.66 6.71
CA PRO A 368 -32.99 1.05 6.16
C PRO A 368 -32.25 1.99 5.21
N MET A 369 -30.93 1.90 5.24
CA MET A 369 -29.99 2.64 4.40
C MET A 369 -28.91 1.70 3.87
N TYR A 370 -28.35 2.02 2.70
CA TYR A 370 -27.20 1.30 2.16
C TYR A 370 -25.91 1.89 2.75
N PRO A 371 -25.08 1.11 3.44
CA PRO A 371 -23.84 1.58 4.08
C PRO A 371 -22.68 1.63 3.07
N ILE A 372 -22.85 2.38 2.00
CA ILE A 372 -21.96 2.31 0.83
C ILE A 372 -21.32 3.65 0.52
N GLN A 373 -20.15 3.57 -0.08
CA GLN A 373 -19.61 4.58 -0.97
C GLN A 373 -19.90 4.10 -2.39
N GLU A 374 -20.76 4.80 -3.12
CA GLU A 374 -21.18 4.29 -4.43
C GLU A 374 -20.03 4.34 -5.45
N ASP A 375 -19.05 5.23 -5.26
CA ASP A 375 -17.84 5.28 -6.08
C ASP A 375 -17.03 3.99 -6.02
N GLU A 376 -17.00 3.27 -4.89
CA GLU A 376 -16.34 1.97 -4.78
C GLU A 376 -16.93 0.93 -5.73
N THR A 377 -18.25 0.98 -5.95
CA THR A 377 -18.92 0.09 -6.91
C THR A 377 -18.67 0.52 -8.34
N ALA A 378 -18.76 1.82 -8.62
CA ALA A 378 -18.58 2.35 -9.95
C ALA A 378 -17.13 2.20 -10.46
N LEU A 379 -16.14 2.47 -9.60
CA LEU A 379 -14.72 2.41 -9.93
C LEU A 379 -14.26 0.99 -10.27
N VAL A 380 -14.78 -0.04 -9.59
CA VAL A 380 -14.47 -1.43 -9.93
C VAL A 380 -14.93 -1.75 -11.37
N ILE A 381 -16.11 -1.30 -11.78
CA ILE A 381 -16.62 -1.55 -13.14
C ILE A 381 -15.85 -0.73 -14.18
N TRP A 382 -15.53 0.52 -13.87
CA TRP A 382 -14.67 1.36 -14.71
C TRP A 382 -13.29 0.71 -14.92
N ALA A 383 -12.58 0.36 -13.84
CA ALA A 383 -11.27 -0.27 -13.91
C ALA A 383 -11.32 -1.62 -14.64
N LEU A 384 -12.41 -2.39 -14.48
CA LEU A 384 -12.58 -3.65 -15.19
C LEU A 384 -12.72 -3.46 -16.71
N TRP A 385 -13.35 -2.37 -17.17
CA TRP A 385 -13.39 -2.05 -18.60
C TRP A 385 -12.02 -1.62 -19.14
N GLU A 386 -11.27 -0.83 -18.37
CA GLU A 386 -9.88 -0.49 -18.72
C GLU A 386 -9.00 -1.74 -18.81
N HIS A 387 -9.16 -2.67 -17.86
CA HIS A 387 -8.51 -3.98 -17.87
C HIS A 387 -8.85 -4.78 -19.12
N TYR A 388 -10.15 -4.95 -19.41
CA TYR A 388 -10.61 -5.67 -20.62
C TYR A 388 -10.07 -5.06 -21.91
N SER A 389 -10.06 -3.73 -21.99
CA SER A 389 -9.64 -3.01 -23.21
C SER A 389 -8.17 -3.24 -23.55
N LYS A 390 -7.32 -3.48 -22.54
CA LYS A 390 -5.88 -3.77 -22.71
C LYS A 390 -5.58 -5.26 -22.75
N HIS A 391 -6.32 -6.05 -21.97
CA HIS A 391 -6.04 -7.46 -21.71
C HIS A 391 -7.30 -8.32 -21.88
N PRO A 392 -7.92 -8.37 -23.07
CA PRO A 392 -9.21 -9.06 -23.27
C PRO A 392 -9.17 -10.59 -23.03
N GLY A 393 -7.98 -11.18 -22.84
CA GLY A 393 -7.77 -12.61 -22.59
C GLY A 393 -7.16 -12.97 -21.24
N SER A 394 -6.98 -12.02 -20.31
CA SER A 394 -6.36 -12.28 -18.99
C SER A 394 -7.31 -12.86 -17.93
N SER A 395 -8.62 -12.71 -18.15
CA SER A 395 -9.66 -13.07 -17.17
C SER A 395 -10.84 -13.80 -17.84
N ASP A 396 -11.65 -14.49 -17.03
CA ASP A 396 -12.96 -15.00 -17.48
C ASP A 396 -14.00 -13.88 -17.45
N PHE A 397 -13.99 -13.05 -18.49
CA PHE A 397 -14.89 -11.92 -18.60
C PHE A 397 -16.36 -12.32 -18.74
N HIS A 398 -16.67 -13.56 -19.14
CA HIS A 398 -18.05 -14.01 -19.25
C HIS A 398 -18.67 -14.15 -17.86
N GLU A 399 -17.93 -14.80 -16.95
CA GLU A 399 -18.33 -14.94 -15.55
C GLU A 399 -18.36 -13.58 -14.84
N LEU A 400 -17.35 -12.73 -15.07
CA LEU A 400 -17.33 -11.36 -14.53
C LEU A 400 -18.50 -10.53 -15.05
N TYR A 401 -18.87 -10.65 -16.33
CA TYR A 401 -20.02 -9.94 -16.89
C TYR A 401 -21.31 -10.32 -16.16
N ARG A 402 -21.55 -11.63 -16.03
CA ARG A 402 -22.78 -12.15 -15.43
C ARG A 402 -22.88 -11.91 -13.92
N HIS A 403 -21.77 -12.06 -13.20
CA HIS A 403 -21.79 -12.16 -11.74
C HIS A 403 -21.34 -10.89 -11.02
N LEU A 404 -20.64 -9.98 -11.71
CA LEU A 404 -20.17 -8.72 -11.18
C LEU A 404 -20.76 -7.52 -11.96
N ILE A 405 -20.47 -7.40 -13.25
CA ILE A 405 -20.77 -6.20 -14.05
C ILE A 405 -22.26 -5.92 -14.10
N LEU A 406 -23.09 -6.89 -14.49
CA LEU A 406 -24.54 -6.69 -14.61
C LEU A 406 -25.18 -6.31 -13.27
N LYS A 407 -24.75 -6.94 -12.17
CA LYS A 407 -25.28 -6.64 -10.83
C LYS A 407 -24.96 -5.21 -10.42
N CYS A 408 -23.71 -4.79 -10.57
CA CYS A 408 -23.27 -3.45 -10.21
C CYS A 408 -23.92 -2.38 -11.09
N ALA A 409 -24.01 -2.61 -12.40
CA ALA A 409 -24.63 -1.68 -13.32
C ALA A 409 -26.13 -1.51 -13.05
N ASP A 410 -26.86 -2.61 -12.80
CA ASP A 410 -28.27 -2.56 -12.47
C ASP A 410 -28.53 -1.88 -11.12
N PHE A 411 -27.64 -2.11 -10.13
CA PHE A 411 -27.69 -1.39 -8.86
C PHE A 411 -27.51 0.12 -9.06
N MET A 412 -26.43 0.55 -9.73
CA MET A 412 -26.17 1.97 -10.00
C MET A 412 -27.30 2.62 -10.81
N LEU A 413 -27.91 1.88 -11.74
CA LEU A 413 -29.05 2.37 -12.50
C LEU A 413 -30.28 2.63 -11.60
N ALA A 414 -30.53 1.73 -10.66
CA ALA A 414 -31.67 1.77 -9.73
C ALA A 414 -31.43 2.69 -8.52
N PHE A 415 -30.18 2.90 -8.11
CA PHE A 415 -29.81 3.72 -6.96
C PHE A 415 -29.69 5.21 -7.35
N ARG A 416 -30.68 5.73 -8.08
CA ARG A 416 -30.75 7.12 -8.53
C ARG A 416 -32.08 7.74 -8.16
N ASP A 417 -32.07 9.05 -7.95
CA ASP A 417 -33.31 9.81 -7.82
C ASP A 417 -33.98 9.91 -9.21
N PRO A 418 -35.24 9.45 -9.38
CA PRO A 418 -35.89 9.45 -10.69
C PRO A 418 -36.13 10.84 -11.27
N ALA A 419 -36.23 11.87 -10.43
CA ALA A 419 -36.49 13.26 -10.83
C ALA A 419 -35.18 14.03 -11.04
N ALA A 420 -34.26 13.97 -10.09
CA ALA A 420 -32.97 14.67 -10.17
C ALA A 420 -31.97 13.96 -11.10
N LYS A 421 -32.18 12.67 -11.43
CA LYS A 421 -31.28 11.81 -12.25
C LYS A 421 -29.88 11.60 -11.68
N LEU A 422 -29.58 12.16 -10.52
CA LEU A 422 -28.35 11.94 -9.77
C LEU A 422 -28.44 10.65 -8.93
N PRO A 423 -27.29 10.09 -8.52
CA PRO A 423 -27.28 9.00 -7.56
C PRO A 423 -27.98 9.36 -6.25
N SER A 424 -28.54 8.35 -5.58
CA SER A 424 -29.09 8.51 -4.23
C SER A 424 -27.98 8.80 -3.22
N PRO A 425 -28.26 9.45 -2.08
CA PRO A 425 -27.21 9.85 -1.16
C PRO A 425 -26.41 8.67 -0.58
N SER A 426 -25.10 8.75 -0.65
CA SER A 426 -24.11 7.79 -0.15
C SER A 426 -22.94 8.53 0.52
N TRP A 427 -21.98 7.81 1.09
CA TRP A 427 -20.77 8.45 1.66
C TRP A 427 -19.82 8.88 0.54
N ASN A 428 -19.15 10.01 0.72
CA ASN A 428 -18.10 10.48 -0.20
C ASN A 428 -16.84 9.61 -0.12
N LEU A 429 -15.88 9.84 -1.02
CA LEU A 429 -14.63 9.09 -1.04
C LEU A 429 -13.75 9.30 0.21
N TRP A 430 -13.95 10.40 0.95
CA TRP A 430 -13.27 10.68 2.21
C TRP A 430 -13.99 10.08 3.42
N GLU A 431 -15.09 9.35 3.18
CA GLU A 431 -15.80 8.52 4.16
C GLU A 431 -16.44 9.28 5.33
N ASP A 432 -16.52 10.62 5.25
CA ASP A 432 -16.90 11.48 6.36
C ASP A 432 -18.30 12.09 6.21
N ARG A 433 -18.84 12.13 4.99
CA ARG A 433 -20.07 12.87 4.67
C ARG A 433 -21.01 12.10 3.78
N ARG A 434 -22.30 12.13 4.16
CA ARG A 434 -23.38 11.56 3.37
C ARG A 434 -24.08 12.62 2.51
N GLY A 435 -24.25 12.33 1.24
CA GLY A 435 -24.82 13.26 0.27
C GLY A 435 -24.76 12.74 -1.15
N VAL A 436 -25.05 13.62 -2.11
CA VAL A 436 -24.83 13.40 -3.53
C VAL A 436 -23.57 14.16 -3.93
N HIS A 437 -22.48 13.44 -4.17
CA HIS A 437 -21.16 14.04 -4.34
C HIS A 437 -20.74 14.07 -5.80
N THR A 438 -20.13 15.17 -6.24
CA THR A 438 -19.73 15.36 -7.66
C THR A 438 -18.70 14.31 -8.10
N PHE A 439 -17.76 13.95 -7.22
CA PHE A 439 -16.81 12.85 -7.50
C PHE A 439 -17.55 11.53 -7.73
N THR A 440 -18.45 11.15 -6.83
CA THR A 440 -19.25 9.93 -6.93
C THR A 440 -20.13 9.91 -8.19
N CYS A 441 -20.75 11.04 -8.55
CA CYS A 441 -21.49 11.13 -9.82
C CYS A 441 -20.56 10.87 -11.02
N SER A 442 -19.34 11.42 -10.98
CA SER A 442 -18.36 11.23 -12.07
C SER A 442 -17.93 9.77 -12.22
N THR A 443 -17.70 9.08 -11.11
CA THR A 443 -17.34 7.65 -11.15
C THR A 443 -18.52 6.79 -11.62
N VAL A 444 -19.76 7.08 -11.19
CA VAL A 444 -20.97 6.35 -11.64
C VAL A 444 -21.20 6.53 -13.14
N VAL A 445 -20.98 7.73 -13.69
CA VAL A 445 -21.02 7.96 -15.15
C VAL A 445 -20.01 7.05 -15.87
N ALA A 446 -18.76 6.99 -15.40
CA ALA A 446 -17.75 6.12 -15.99
C ALA A 446 -18.09 4.63 -15.83
N GLY A 447 -18.57 4.20 -14.66
CA GLY A 447 -18.97 2.82 -14.40
C GLY A 447 -20.14 2.36 -15.28
N LEU A 448 -21.15 3.22 -15.48
CA LEU A 448 -22.27 2.93 -16.39
C LEU A 448 -21.84 2.87 -17.85
N ARG A 449 -20.96 3.78 -18.30
CA ARG A 449 -20.39 3.73 -19.66
C ARG A 449 -19.54 2.47 -19.88
N ALA A 450 -18.75 2.08 -18.89
CA ALA A 450 -18.01 0.82 -18.88
C ALA A 450 -18.94 -0.39 -18.99
N ALA A 451 -20.02 -0.42 -18.19
CA ALA A 451 -21.04 -1.47 -18.28
C ALA A 451 -21.75 -1.49 -19.64
N ALA A 452 -22.04 -0.33 -20.23
CA ALA A 452 -22.61 -0.23 -21.56
C ALA A 452 -21.67 -0.84 -22.62
N ASN A 453 -20.36 -0.57 -22.52
CA ASN A 453 -19.37 -1.15 -23.41
C ASN A 453 -19.33 -2.68 -23.31
N PHE A 454 -19.32 -3.24 -22.09
CA PHE A 454 -19.43 -4.68 -21.90
C PHE A 454 -20.74 -5.24 -22.46
N ALA A 455 -21.87 -4.56 -22.23
CA ALA A 455 -23.15 -5.00 -22.77
C ALA A 455 -23.13 -5.08 -24.30
N ARG A 456 -22.47 -4.14 -25.00
CA ARG A 456 -22.27 -4.23 -26.45
C ARG A 456 -21.38 -5.42 -26.85
N VAL A 457 -20.29 -5.67 -26.12
CA VAL A 457 -19.40 -6.83 -26.36
C VAL A 457 -20.17 -8.15 -26.26
N TYR A 458 -21.06 -8.28 -25.28
CA TYR A 458 -21.87 -9.48 -25.06
C TYR A 458 -23.21 -9.51 -25.82
N GLY A 459 -23.47 -8.52 -26.67
CA GLY A 459 -24.66 -8.47 -27.52
C GLY A 459 -25.96 -8.08 -26.81
N ASP A 460 -25.90 -7.53 -25.60
CA ASP A 460 -27.05 -6.99 -24.86
C ASP A 460 -27.28 -5.51 -25.21
N GLY A 461 -27.91 -5.29 -26.38
CA GLY A 461 -28.15 -3.95 -26.91
C GLY A 461 -29.10 -3.10 -26.05
N GLU A 462 -30.07 -3.71 -25.38
CA GLU A 462 -31.03 -2.99 -24.53
C GLU A 462 -30.34 -2.43 -23.29
N ARG A 463 -29.57 -3.26 -22.58
CA ARG A 463 -28.78 -2.80 -21.42
C ARG A 463 -27.77 -1.74 -21.81
N ALA A 464 -27.09 -1.90 -22.95
CA ALA A 464 -26.15 -0.91 -23.44
C ALA A 464 -26.79 0.49 -23.57
N VAL A 465 -27.95 0.57 -24.24
CA VAL A 465 -28.69 1.83 -24.41
C VAL A 465 -29.15 2.40 -23.07
N ASN A 466 -29.65 1.56 -22.17
CA ASN A 466 -30.12 2.01 -20.85
C ASN A 466 -28.99 2.60 -20.01
N TYR A 467 -27.83 1.95 -19.97
CA TYR A 467 -26.67 2.42 -19.22
C TYR A 467 -26.07 3.71 -19.83
N ASP A 468 -25.95 3.80 -21.16
CA ASP A 468 -25.48 5.03 -21.84
C ASP A 468 -26.41 6.22 -21.59
N THR A 469 -27.72 5.99 -21.71
CA THR A 469 -28.74 7.03 -21.48
C THR A 469 -28.67 7.51 -20.05
N ALA A 470 -28.57 6.57 -19.10
CA ALA A 470 -28.43 6.88 -17.68
C ALA A 470 -27.17 7.70 -17.35
N ALA A 471 -26.05 7.39 -17.99
CA ALA A 471 -24.81 8.14 -17.83
C ALA A 471 -24.93 9.56 -18.43
N SER A 472 -25.52 9.70 -19.62
CA SER A 472 -25.74 10.99 -20.26
C SER A 472 -26.70 11.89 -19.47
N ASP A 473 -27.85 11.35 -19.03
CA ASP A 473 -28.81 12.06 -18.17
C ASP A 473 -28.15 12.56 -16.88
N MET A 474 -27.22 11.77 -16.32
CA MET A 474 -26.51 12.14 -15.10
C MET A 474 -25.53 13.28 -15.33
N VAL A 475 -24.84 13.34 -16.47
CA VAL A 475 -23.97 14.48 -16.82
C VAL A 475 -24.80 15.77 -16.93
N ASP A 476 -25.96 15.73 -17.59
CA ASP A 476 -26.88 16.88 -17.67
C ASP A 476 -27.40 17.31 -16.28
N ALA A 477 -27.68 16.34 -15.42
CA ALA A 477 -28.07 16.59 -14.04
C ALA A 477 -26.94 17.20 -13.20
N MET A 478 -25.68 16.79 -13.41
CA MET A 478 -24.53 17.41 -12.77
C MET A 478 -24.43 18.90 -13.13
N ILE A 479 -24.64 19.26 -14.40
CA ILE A 479 -24.67 20.67 -14.83
C ILE A 479 -25.80 21.44 -14.13
N THR A 480 -26.97 20.81 -14.00
CA THR A 480 -28.16 21.47 -13.45
C THR A 480 -28.07 21.66 -11.93
N HIS A 481 -27.56 20.68 -11.22
CA HIS A 481 -27.67 20.60 -9.76
C HIS A 481 -26.34 20.77 -9.02
N LEU A 482 -25.20 20.46 -9.65
CA LEU A 482 -23.88 20.44 -9.00
C LEU A 482 -22.94 21.53 -9.51
N TYR A 483 -23.20 22.13 -10.68
CA TYR A 483 -22.43 23.27 -11.15
C TYR A 483 -22.93 24.59 -10.54
N SER A 484 -22.05 25.30 -9.84
CA SER A 484 -22.37 26.61 -9.28
C SER A 484 -21.93 27.71 -10.23
N ARG A 485 -22.90 28.34 -10.90
CA ARG A 485 -22.66 29.54 -11.74
C ARG A 485 -22.12 30.72 -10.95
N GLU A 486 -22.50 30.84 -9.69
CA GLU A 486 -22.00 31.88 -8.78
C GLU A 486 -20.49 31.71 -8.51
N ASN A 487 -20.04 30.47 -8.28
CA ASN A 487 -18.64 30.19 -7.97
C ASN A 487 -17.79 29.88 -9.22
N GLY A 488 -18.41 29.68 -10.38
CA GLY A 488 -17.72 29.32 -11.64
C GLY A 488 -17.07 27.93 -11.62
N ARG A 489 -17.63 27.00 -10.85
CA ARG A 489 -17.07 25.64 -10.66
C ARG A 489 -18.12 24.65 -10.15
N PHE A 490 -17.78 23.37 -10.19
CA PHE A 490 -18.55 22.35 -9.48
C PHE A 490 -18.47 22.51 -7.96
N LEU A 491 -19.60 22.24 -7.31
CA LEU A 491 -19.73 22.05 -5.88
C LEU A 491 -19.08 20.72 -5.47
N ARG A 492 -18.69 20.58 -4.20
CA ARG A 492 -18.26 19.28 -3.69
C ARG A 492 -19.39 18.25 -3.76
N GLY A 493 -20.59 18.70 -3.42
CA GLY A 493 -21.80 17.90 -3.50
C GLY A 493 -23.01 18.61 -2.89
N LEU A 494 -24.07 17.85 -2.71
CA LEU A 494 -25.28 18.21 -1.98
C LEU A 494 -25.36 17.34 -0.72
N LEU A 495 -25.23 17.95 0.45
CA LEU A 495 -25.24 17.22 1.73
C LEU A 495 -26.66 16.91 2.18
N SER A 496 -26.87 15.69 2.65
CA SER A 496 -28.17 15.28 3.17
C SER A 496 -28.39 15.85 4.56
N ASN A 497 -29.52 16.53 4.76
CA ASN A 497 -29.92 17.09 6.06
C ASN A 497 -30.68 16.07 6.94
N GLY A 498 -30.95 14.85 6.43
CA GLY A 498 -31.67 13.79 7.16
C GLY A 498 -33.18 13.98 7.26
N ASP A 499 -33.75 14.95 6.54
CA ASP A 499 -35.19 15.21 6.42
C ASP A 499 -35.67 15.19 4.96
N GLY A 500 -34.87 14.57 4.08
CA GLY A 500 -35.05 14.60 2.63
C GLY A 500 -34.59 15.89 1.93
N SER A 501 -34.25 16.95 2.65
CA SER A 501 -33.67 18.15 2.06
C SER A 501 -32.14 18.03 1.89
N MET A 502 -31.61 18.82 0.96
CA MET A 502 -30.20 18.82 0.60
C MET A 502 -29.63 20.24 0.65
N THR A 503 -28.41 20.38 1.16
CA THR A 503 -27.70 21.67 1.23
C THR A 503 -26.49 21.66 0.30
N PRO A 504 -26.34 22.67 -0.58
CA PRO A 504 -25.13 22.83 -1.39
C PRO A 504 -23.85 22.93 -0.55
N ASP A 505 -22.85 22.12 -0.90
CA ASP A 505 -21.53 22.16 -0.29
C ASP A 505 -20.54 22.86 -1.21
N THR A 506 -20.21 24.11 -0.85
CA THR A 506 -19.31 24.95 -1.63
C THR A 506 -17.84 24.73 -1.29
N THR A 507 -17.46 23.84 -0.36
CA THR A 507 -16.05 23.58 -0.06
C THR A 507 -15.29 23.17 -1.33
N VAL A 508 -14.12 23.76 -1.58
CA VAL A 508 -13.22 23.31 -2.68
C VAL A 508 -12.57 22.00 -2.26
N ASP A 509 -12.59 21.01 -3.16
CA ASP A 509 -12.09 19.65 -2.91
C ASP A 509 -11.32 19.14 -4.14
N ALA A 510 -10.13 18.60 -3.92
CA ALA A 510 -9.23 18.10 -4.95
C ALA A 510 -9.81 16.88 -5.70
N SER A 511 -10.72 16.11 -5.07
CA SER A 511 -11.40 14.99 -5.74
C SER A 511 -12.22 15.43 -6.95
N LEU A 512 -12.57 16.71 -7.08
CA LEU A 512 -13.32 17.21 -8.22
C LEU A 512 -12.55 17.15 -9.55
N PHE A 513 -11.26 16.78 -9.56
CA PHE A 513 -10.56 16.35 -10.79
C PHE A 513 -11.32 15.24 -11.53
N GLY A 514 -12.08 14.42 -10.80
CA GLY A 514 -12.89 13.33 -11.35
C GLY A 514 -13.84 13.77 -12.47
N VAL A 515 -14.27 15.04 -12.52
CA VAL A 515 -15.19 15.54 -13.54
C VAL A 515 -14.62 15.41 -14.95
N PHE A 516 -13.31 15.63 -15.13
CA PHE A 516 -12.65 15.43 -16.43
C PHE A 516 -12.03 14.04 -16.53
N TYR A 517 -11.46 13.54 -15.43
CA TYR A 517 -10.73 12.27 -15.44
C TYR A 517 -11.62 11.08 -15.81
N PHE A 518 -12.88 11.08 -15.36
CA PHE A 518 -13.88 10.06 -15.69
C PHE A 518 -14.71 10.39 -16.94
N GLY A 519 -14.30 11.42 -17.69
CA GLY A 519 -14.88 11.77 -18.99
C GLY A 519 -16.28 12.36 -18.94
N CYS A 520 -16.73 12.93 -17.81
CA CYS A 520 -18.00 13.68 -17.79
C CYS A 520 -17.89 14.96 -18.61
N PHE A 521 -16.72 15.63 -18.55
CA PHE A 521 -16.41 16.86 -19.28
C PHE A 521 -15.01 16.75 -19.90
N ASP A 522 -14.78 17.46 -21.01
CA ASP A 522 -13.43 17.65 -21.52
C ASP A 522 -12.62 18.47 -20.50
N ALA A 523 -11.32 18.19 -20.34
CA ALA A 523 -10.48 18.92 -19.38
C ALA A 523 -10.40 20.42 -19.68
N LYS A 524 -10.60 20.84 -20.94
CA LYS A 524 -10.62 22.25 -21.37
C LYS A 524 -12.00 22.89 -21.32
N ASP A 525 -13.05 22.13 -21.01
CA ASP A 525 -14.38 22.69 -20.80
C ASP A 525 -14.32 23.75 -19.69
N GLU A 526 -15.04 24.87 -19.86
CA GLU A 526 -14.99 25.99 -18.92
C GLU A 526 -15.37 25.57 -17.49
N MET A 527 -16.29 24.60 -17.33
CA MET A 527 -16.71 24.13 -16.01
C MET A 527 -15.62 23.27 -15.34
N ALA A 528 -14.94 22.42 -16.10
CA ALA A 528 -13.83 21.61 -15.63
C ALA A 528 -12.61 22.49 -15.30
N ALA A 529 -12.24 23.38 -16.22
CA ALA A 529 -11.11 24.30 -16.06
C ALA A 529 -11.31 25.24 -14.86
N GLY A 530 -12.50 25.84 -14.71
CA GLY A 530 -12.83 26.68 -13.56
C GLY A 530 -12.75 25.94 -12.22
N THR A 531 -13.13 24.66 -12.22
CA THR A 531 -13.01 23.79 -11.03
C THR A 531 -11.55 23.52 -10.67
N MET A 532 -10.72 23.15 -11.64
CA MET A 532 -9.29 22.87 -11.40
C MET A 532 -8.49 24.11 -11.02
N GLN A 533 -8.80 25.28 -11.60
CA GLN A 533 -8.22 26.56 -11.19
C GLN A 533 -8.57 26.89 -9.73
N ALA A 534 -9.80 26.62 -9.29
CA ALA A 534 -10.19 26.82 -7.91
C ALA A 534 -9.46 25.87 -6.94
N ILE A 535 -9.26 24.60 -7.34
CA ILE A 535 -8.47 23.61 -6.61
C ILE A 535 -7.05 24.12 -6.41
N GLU A 536 -6.33 24.42 -7.49
CA GLU A 536 -4.92 24.85 -7.40
C GLU A 536 -4.79 26.09 -6.53
N LYS A 537 -5.64 27.10 -6.75
CA LYS A 537 -5.59 28.35 -6.00
C LYS A 537 -5.87 28.15 -4.50
N SER A 538 -6.78 27.27 -4.14
CA SER A 538 -7.31 27.18 -2.77
C SER A 538 -6.64 26.11 -1.92
N LEU A 539 -6.05 25.10 -2.54
CA LEU A 539 -5.57 23.90 -1.87
C LEU A 539 -4.06 23.69 -1.95
N THR A 540 -3.34 24.50 -2.75
CA THR A 540 -1.88 24.41 -2.86
C THR A 540 -1.20 25.00 -1.64
N ASN A 541 -0.37 24.20 -0.98
CA ASN A 541 0.49 24.63 0.13
C ASN A 541 1.73 25.37 -0.38
N GLY A 542 2.33 26.19 0.50
CA GLY A 542 3.55 26.94 0.23
C GLY A 542 4.78 26.05 -0.07
N PRO A 543 5.91 26.64 -0.48
CA PRO A 543 6.97 25.98 -1.26
C PRO A 543 7.74 24.84 -0.58
N ILE A 544 7.56 24.59 0.72
CA ILE A 544 8.21 23.48 1.41
C ILE A 544 7.12 22.81 2.23
N PRO A 545 6.82 21.51 2.03
CA PRO A 545 7.19 20.66 0.90
C PRO A 545 6.37 20.97 -0.37
N GLY A 546 5.45 21.94 -0.36
CA GLY A 546 4.54 22.18 -1.50
C GLY A 546 3.38 21.20 -1.57
N GLY A 547 2.76 21.08 -2.74
CA GLY A 547 1.69 20.13 -3.06
C GLY A 547 0.28 20.59 -2.64
N VAL A 548 -0.69 19.68 -2.74
CA VAL A 548 -2.13 19.97 -2.68
C VAL A 548 -2.80 19.22 -1.51
N ALA A 549 -3.62 19.92 -0.73
CA ALA A 549 -4.46 19.33 0.32
C ALA A 549 -5.76 18.73 -0.25
N ARG A 550 -6.45 17.86 0.50
CA ARG A 550 -7.72 17.25 0.04
C ARG A 550 -8.82 18.27 -0.19
N PHE A 551 -9.10 19.11 0.80
CA PHE A 551 -10.12 20.15 0.72
C PHE A 551 -9.84 21.27 1.72
N GLN A 552 -10.56 22.39 1.57
CA GLN A 552 -10.32 23.58 2.40
C GLN A 552 -10.61 23.26 3.88
N ASN A 553 -9.65 23.61 4.74
CA ASN A 553 -9.72 23.40 6.19
C ASN A 553 -9.83 21.92 6.60
N ASP A 554 -9.17 21.03 5.85
CA ASP A 554 -9.07 19.62 6.21
C ASP A 554 -8.34 19.46 7.55
N GLY A 555 -9.06 18.95 8.56
CA GLY A 555 -8.54 18.76 9.91
C GLY A 555 -7.87 17.40 10.14
N TYR A 556 -7.91 16.49 9.17
CA TYR A 556 -7.36 15.15 9.35
C TYR A 556 -5.84 15.19 9.42
N MET A 557 -5.28 14.82 10.59
CA MET A 557 -3.85 14.85 10.89
C MET A 557 -3.19 16.24 10.78
N ARG A 558 -3.98 17.32 10.67
CA ARG A 558 -3.45 18.68 10.54
C ARG A 558 -2.90 19.17 11.89
N GLU A 559 -1.62 19.55 11.91
CA GLU A 559 -0.95 20.07 13.12
C GLU A 559 -1.06 21.60 13.29
N SER A 560 -1.33 22.35 12.22
CA SER A 560 -1.39 23.82 12.25
C SER A 560 -2.52 24.40 11.39
N ASP A 561 -3.18 25.45 11.89
CA ASP A 561 -4.17 26.23 11.14
C ASP A 561 -3.53 27.22 10.16
N SER A 562 -2.19 27.35 10.14
CA SER A 562 -1.47 28.19 9.19
C SER A 562 -1.34 27.58 7.79
N VAL A 563 -1.80 26.34 7.61
CA VAL A 563 -1.82 25.62 6.33
C VAL A 563 -3.25 25.20 6.00
N VAL A 564 -3.55 25.00 4.72
CA VAL A 564 -4.91 24.64 4.28
C VAL A 564 -5.30 23.24 4.81
N GLY A 565 -4.32 22.35 4.84
CA GLY A 565 -4.37 20.96 5.29
C GLY A 565 -3.00 20.33 5.00
N ASN A 566 -2.80 19.08 5.42
CA ASN A 566 -1.59 18.36 5.02
C ASN A 566 -1.55 18.17 3.51
N THR A 567 -0.35 18.06 2.95
CA THR A 567 -0.18 17.77 1.53
C THR A 567 -0.43 16.28 1.29
N TRP A 568 -1.34 15.99 0.37
CA TRP A 568 -1.63 14.63 -0.09
C TRP A 568 -0.94 14.37 -1.42
N ILE A 569 -0.25 13.24 -1.51
CA ILE A 569 0.48 12.85 -2.73
C ILE A 569 -0.51 12.66 -3.88
N ILE A 570 -1.62 11.93 -3.65
CA ILE A 570 -2.66 11.70 -4.67
C ILE A 570 -3.28 13.01 -5.17
N CYS A 571 -3.57 13.98 -4.29
CA CYS A 571 -4.18 15.26 -4.69
C CYS A 571 -3.21 16.12 -5.51
N THR A 572 -1.91 16.06 -5.19
CA THR A 572 -0.88 16.75 -5.94
C THR A 572 -0.77 16.18 -7.35
N LEU A 573 -0.85 14.85 -7.48
CA LEU A 573 -0.80 14.16 -8.77
C LEU A 573 -2.09 14.31 -9.58
N TRP A 574 -3.27 14.41 -8.95
CA TRP A 574 -4.52 14.73 -9.65
C TRP A 574 -4.49 16.10 -10.32
N LEU A 575 -3.80 17.07 -9.71
CA LEU A 575 -3.54 18.35 -10.36
C LEU A 575 -2.56 18.19 -11.54
N ALA A 576 -1.54 17.32 -11.42
CA ALA A 576 -0.64 17.02 -12.52
C ALA A 576 -1.37 16.37 -13.71
N GLU A 577 -2.30 15.44 -13.45
CA GLU A 577 -3.18 14.82 -14.47
C GLU A 577 -3.96 15.86 -15.27
N TYR A 578 -4.44 16.92 -14.62
CA TYR A 578 -5.13 18.00 -15.31
C TYR A 578 -4.21 18.73 -16.30
N TYR A 579 -3.00 19.10 -15.88
CA TYR A 579 -2.02 19.73 -16.76
C TYR A 579 -1.60 18.82 -17.92
N ILE A 580 -1.46 17.51 -17.66
CA ILE A 580 -1.21 16.52 -18.72
C ILE A 580 -2.37 16.49 -19.72
N ALA A 581 -3.62 16.49 -19.23
CA ALA A 581 -4.80 16.42 -20.09
C ALA A 581 -4.94 17.63 -21.02
N ILE A 582 -4.66 18.85 -20.51
CA ILE A 582 -4.84 20.08 -21.30
C ILE A 582 -3.66 20.42 -22.22
N ALA A 583 -2.46 19.89 -21.97
CA ALA A 583 -1.23 20.27 -22.68
C ALA A 583 -1.31 20.11 -24.21
N GLU A 584 -1.14 21.18 -24.98
CA GLU A 584 -1.19 21.16 -26.46
C GLU A 584 0.18 21.17 -27.13
N VAL A 585 1.18 21.71 -26.44
CA VAL A 585 2.58 21.73 -26.86
C VAL A 585 3.48 21.18 -25.75
N PRO A 586 4.70 20.68 -26.06
CA PRO A 586 5.59 20.11 -25.05
C PRO A 586 5.85 21.01 -23.83
N ASP A 587 5.91 22.33 -24.02
CA ASP A 587 6.14 23.30 -22.94
C ASP A 587 4.98 23.36 -21.92
N ASP A 588 3.76 22.99 -22.31
CA ASP A 588 2.62 22.95 -21.38
C ASP A 588 2.77 21.85 -20.32
N LEU A 589 3.63 20.86 -20.55
CA LEU A 589 3.91 19.76 -19.61
C LEU A 589 4.83 20.18 -18.46
N ILE A 590 5.45 21.36 -18.50
CA ILE A 590 6.37 21.83 -17.45
C ILE A 590 5.68 21.82 -16.08
N ARG A 591 4.44 22.33 -15.99
CA ARG A 591 3.72 22.39 -14.72
C ARG A 591 3.37 21.01 -14.16
N ALA A 592 3.00 20.06 -15.03
CA ALA A 592 2.79 18.68 -14.62
C ALA A 592 4.07 18.05 -14.07
N ARG A 593 5.20 18.28 -14.74
CA ARG A 593 6.51 17.81 -14.31
C ARG A 593 6.90 18.40 -12.95
N ASP A 594 6.70 19.69 -12.72
CA ASP A 594 7.00 20.33 -11.43
C ASP A 594 6.25 19.65 -10.28
N LEU A 595 4.98 19.28 -10.49
CA LEU A 595 4.17 18.58 -9.49
C LEU A 595 4.66 17.15 -9.26
N ILE A 596 5.11 16.45 -10.30
CA ILE A 596 5.74 15.13 -10.18
C ILE A 596 7.06 15.24 -9.41
N ASP A 597 7.90 16.22 -9.71
CA ASP A 597 9.18 16.44 -9.03
C ASP A 597 8.99 16.83 -7.55
N ILE A 598 7.91 17.58 -7.22
CA ILE A 598 7.50 17.82 -5.82
C ILE A 598 7.20 16.50 -5.10
N VAL A 599 6.48 15.57 -5.73
CA VAL A 599 6.17 14.26 -5.11
C VAL A 599 7.43 13.40 -4.96
N VAL A 600 8.36 13.45 -5.91
CA VAL A 600 9.66 12.78 -5.77
C VAL A 600 10.40 13.27 -4.52
N ALA A 601 10.39 14.57 -4.26
CA ALA A 601 11.02 15.16 -3.08
C ALA A 601 10.33 14.79 -1.74
N MET A 602 9.09 14.28 -1.79
CA MET A 602 8.33 13.81 -0.62
C MET A 602 8.60 12.35 -0.27
N ALA A 603 9.20 11.57 -1.18
CA ALA A 603 9.49 10.17 -0.93
C ALA A 603 10.52 10.00 0.21
N LEU A 604 10.35 8.95 1.00
CA LEU A 604 11.39 8.53 1.95
C LEU A 604 12.68 8.18 1.18
N PRO A 605 13.87 8.15 1.84
CA PRO A 605 15.12 7.76 1.17
C PRO A 605 15.08 6.38 0.49
N SER A 606 14.18 5.49 0.91
CA SER A 606 13.90 4.19 0.30
C SER A 606 13.07 4.25 -0.99
N GLY A 607 12.48 5.43 -1.28
CA GLY A 607 11.52 5.68 -2.34
C GLY A 607 10.08 5.27 -2.00
N VAL A 608 9.77 5.04 -0.72
CA VAL A 608 8.40 4.80 -0.25
C VAL A 608 7.62 6.13 -0.15
N LEU A 609 6.38 6.12 -0.64
CA LEU A 609 5.44 7.24 -0.59
C LEU A 609 4.38 6.98 0.48
N ALA A 610 4.20 7.97 1.35
CA ALA A 610 3.20 7.95 2.41
C ALA A 610 1.83 8.49 1.91
N GLU A 611 0.83 8.53 2.80
CA GLU A 611 -0.46 9.18 2.51
C GLU A 611 -0.32 10.71 2.50
N GLN A 612 0.35 11.29 3.51
CA GLN A 612 0.39 12.74 3.72
C GLN A 612 1.72 13.24 4.27
N ILE A 613 2.10 14.44 3.85
CA ILE A 613 3.24 15.19 4.38
C ILE A 613 2.73 16.45 5.11
N GLU A 614 3.20 16.66 6.34
CA GLU A 614 2.91 17.87 7.11
C GLU A 614 3.68 19.05 6.49
N PRO A 615 3.00 20.15 6.10
CA PRO A 615 3.63 21.11 5.22
C PRO A 615 4.69 22.00 5.88
N ILE A 616 4.74 22.14 7.21
CA ILE A 616 5.71 23.03 7.85
C ILE A 616 7.03 22.32 8.11
N SER A 617 6.97 21.10 8.62
CA SER A 617 8.10 20.27 9.03
C SER A 617 8.58 19.32 7.94
N GLY A 618 7.76 19.04 6.92
CA GLY A 618 8.06 18.06 5.88
C GLY A 618 8.03 16.61 6.36
N ARG A 619 7.55 16.36 7.60
CA ARG A 619 7.43 15.01 8.15
C ARG A 619 6.24 14.29 7.56
N THR A 620 6.35 12.97 7.43
CA THR A 620 5.19 12.13 7.13
C THR A 620 4.24 12.12 8.33
N ALA A 621 2.94 12.35 8.08
CA ALA A 621 1.93 12.53 9.13
C ALA A 621 0.97 11.34 9.28
N SER A 622 1.04 10.33 8.40
CA SER A 622 0.07 9.22 8.37
C SER A 622 0.73 7.92 7.88
N VAL A 623 -0.07 6.97 7.39
CA VAL A 623 0.39 5.65 6.93
C VAL A 623 1.48 5.78 5.88
N SER A 624 2.47 4.88 5.99
CA SER A 624 3.54 4.71 5.02
C SER A 624 3.91 3.23 4.96
N PRO A 625 3.89 2.59 3.78
CA PRO A 625 3.47 3.14 2.48
C PRO A 625 1.96 3.41 2.40
N LEU A 626 1.51 4.24 1.45
CA LEU A 626 0.14 4.21 0.93
C LEU A 626 0.16 3.64 -0.49
N THR A 627 -0.54 2.53 -0.73
CA THR A 627 -0.60 1.88 -2.04
C THR A 627 -1.19 2.80 -3.10
N TRP A 628 -2.19 3.60 -2.72
CA TRP A 628 -2.83 4.57 -3.62
C TRP A 628 -1.89 5.73 -4.03
N SER A 629 -0.99 6.18 -3.15
CA SER A 629 0.03 7.18 -3.51
C SER A 629 0.96 6.62 -4.59
N HIS A 630 1.42 5.39 -4.42
CA HIS A 630 2.29 4.72 -5.41
C HIS A 630 1.57 4.46 -6.74
N SER A 631 0.33 3.98 -6.73
CA SER A 631 -0.42 3.73 -7.98
C SER A 631 -0.76 5.01 -8.73
N THR A 632 -1.09 6.08 -8.00
CA THR A 632 -1.33 7.39 -8.64
C THR A 632 -0.04 7.90 -9.28
N PHE A 633 1.12 7.74 -8.62
CA PHE A 633 2.41 8.15 -9.21
C PHE A 633 2.71 7.37 -10.49
N ILE A 634 2.50 6.04 -10.49
CA ILE A 634 2.65 5.19 -11.67
C ILE A 634 1.75 5.69 -12.81
N GLY A 635 0.45 5.87 -12.55
CA GLY A 635 -0.52 6.32 -13.54
C GLY A 635 -0.15 7.68 -14.14
N THR A 636 0.25 8.64 -13.31
CA THR A 636 0.63 9.98 -13.76
C THR A 636 1.91 9.99 -14.59
N VAL A 637 2.92 9.20 -14.24
CA VAL A 637 4.13 9.06 -15.07
C VAL A 637 3.79 8.46 -16.44
N LEU A 638 2.94 7.43 -16.48
CA LEU A 638 2.50 6.79 -17.73
C LEU A 638 1.68 7.75 -18.61
N ASN A 639 0.74 8.48 -18.01
CA ASN A 639 -0.06 9.49 -18.71
C ASN A 639 0.81 10.64 -19.25
N TYR A 640 1.79 11.10 -18.46
CA TYR A 640 2.76 12.10 -18.89
C TYR A 640 3.55 11.60 -20.11
N GLN A 641 4.10 10.38 -20.06
CA GLN A 641 4.86 9.81 -21.17
C GLN A 641 4.01 9.65 -22.43
N LYS A 642 2.79 9.13 -22.28
CA LYS A 642 1.83 9.01 -23.37
C LYS A 642 1.54 10.36 -24.01
N ARG A 643 1.28 11.40 -23.21
CA ARG A 643 1.04 12.75 -23.73
C ARG A 643 2.27 13.34 -24.39
N SER A 644 3.43 13.24 -23.76
CA SER A 644 4.71 13.73 -24.30
C SER A 644 5.01 13.13 -25.68
N ARG A 645 4.81 11.83 -25.86
CA ARG A 645 4.95 11.15 -27.16
C ARG A 645 3.96 11.67 -28.21
N ILE A 646 2.69 11.86 -27.83
CA ILE A 646 1.67 12.41 -28.74
C ILE A 646 2.05 13.83 -29.20
N LEU A 647 2.56 14.67 -28.29
CA LEU A 647 2.95 16.04 -28.60
C LEU A 647 4.24 16.10 -29.44
N ALA A 648 5.22 15.25 -29.13
CA ALA A 648 6.46 15.13 -29.91
C ALA A 648 6.22 14.68 -31.36
N ASN A 649 5.23 13.81 -31.59
CA ASN A 649 4.86 13.37 -32.95
C ASN A 649 4.06 14.41 -33.76
N LYS A 650 3.56 15.47 -33.12
CA LYS A 650 2.82 16.58 -33.76
C LYS A 650 3.72 17.78 -34.10
N ALA A 651 4.83 17.94 -33.38
CA ALA A 651 5.85 18.94 -33.63
C ALA A 651 6.73 18.54 -34.83
#